data_AF-A0A7J3KYA0-F1
#
_entry.id   AF-A0A7J3KYA0-F1
#
_cell.length_a   1.000
_cell.length_b   1.000
_cell.length_c   1.000
_cell.angle_alpha   90.00
_cell.angle_beta   90.00
_cell.angle_gamma   90.00
#
_symmetry.space_group_name_H-M   'P 1'
#
loop_
_entity.id
_entity.type
_entity.pdbx_description
1 polymer ?
#
loop_
_entity_poly.entity_id
_entity_poly.type
_entity_poly.pdbx_seq_one_letter_code
_entity_poly.pdbx_strand_id
1 'polypeptide(L)'
;MGVIPRFFYDFAIRQALQGFYVGIVESTENAKILLRDNLLETDLVEENFFGNELARRGFSACIRWLNAISPFINSRELFLSQILAPLKEVAEYLVKIREKQSKTSLEVSALIYAVSDPFFSKHFREKVVCLSTIVPELGVAMSYRCPYRLLQGQEGKKGLLFKESQIPYAQPIPLVNRIHPTRFPEILKITGDLSENFLNSHLYLSASLKDAHVLNRLFSFEDYCEAESTVYGRRRLGYTCMLTGKVRFINDCMMIVSDITNPELTLEMRLAPYLKRELEMRGIKSLDVLTNKIVRMLAIAWYYYSRKKPNIFEVLYLEPCNDLLEAVTNDIAGYVRMRGRVTLEELERLYGSRSLDFRCRNLLFDGMTVSWHRPLTQGSNEIIKSFVKVMNKLKEMRALEGRGIITLDNVLNRDMLIASKYAGIIKNKGLQQPLMRLIRIEDEMGYLNKVSEVLKDMEETSLPVEEIIYYLKGLKFLIKKSNKTIGLSNFAYKVAYVAIREDVLSTLEGIFKRHNWVDIFELMRIKEYPFSMLLAGVRELEESGKILPVRYPESHLRLAWRHSKFDVELDKIHHELSLVISQIEKEVLNVLLNVAHPISTIKIVEEMRSRDIPISITILEQFVLPRLRSKRHIEETSKGMWFYPWEQRILDFLRSNPERLFAKREIMESIRLPAIYHNLLDKALNELVSKNLVESVGEYFAIRSRDPEVMRKRMEHFIEREAICTLFKILKTCRRMDKLTLEAKMRCELTLLMRNIGCTLVNVNNIVDRVITRLSEEGRLEIINDIVYIL
;
A
#
# COMPACT_ATOMS: atom_id res chain seq x y z
N MET A 1 19.49 -1.53 -7.84
CA MET A 1 19.28 -1.76 -6.39
C MET A 1 17.92 -2.44 -6.17
N GLY A 2 17.88 -3.69 -5.71
CA GLY A 2 16.66 -4.50 -5.58
C GLY A 2 15.69 -4.10 -4.45
N VAL A 3 14.48 -4.68 -4.45
CA VAL A 3 13.43 -4.44 -3.44
C VAL A 3 13.58 -5.45 -2.32
N ILE A 4 13.74 -4.98 -1.07
CA ILE A 4 13.84 -5.87 0.10
C ILE A 4 12.43 -6.25 0.58
N PRO A 5 12.13 -7.53 0.87
CA PRO A 5 10.87 -7.95 1.47
C PRO A 5 10.59 -7.30 2.83
N ARG A 6 9.32 -7.09 3.17
CA ARG A 6 8.87 -6.66 4.50
C ARG A 6 9.14 -7.69 5.60
N PHE A 7 9.42 -8.94 5.26
CA PHE A 7 9.75 -9.99 6.26
C PHE A 7 10.97 -9.64 7.13
N PHE A 8 11.86 -8.77 6.64
CA PHE A 8 13.04 -8.29 7.35
C PHE A 8 12.84 -6.94 8.04
N TYR A 9 11.61 -6.42 8.10
CA TYR A 9 11.34 -5.14 8.76
C TYR A 9 11.04 -5.38 10.24
N ASP A 10 11.35 -4.39 11.09
CA ASP A 10 11.12 -4.41 12.55
C ASP A 10 9.81 -5.10 12.94
N PHE A 11 8.69 -4.65 12.36
CA PHE A 11 7.37 -5.19 12.68
C PHE A 11 7.26 -6.70 12.42
N ALA A 12 7.78 -7.18 11.28
CA ALA A 12 7.68 -8.59 10.90
C ALA A 12 8.60 -9.46 11.76
N ILE A 13 9.85 -9.03 11.99
CA ILE A 13 10.81 -9.74 12.85
C ILE A 13 10.28 -9.79 14.28
N ARG A 14 9.77 -8.68 14.82
CA ARG A 14 9.18 -8.63 16.16
C ARG A 14 7.97 -9.56 16.28
N GLN A 15 7.13 -9.66 15.25
CA GLN A 15 6.04 -10.64 15.24
C GLN A 15 6.54 -12.08 15.17
N ALA A 16 7.59 -12.35 14.39
CA ALA A 16 8.20 -13.68 14.32
C ALA A 16 8.83 -14.11 15.66
N LEU A 17 9.65 -13.25 16.28
CA LEU A 17 10.25 -13.50 17.60
C LEU A 17 9.18 -13.64 18.70
N GLN A 18 8.10 -12.85 18.62
CA GLN A 18 6.95 -12.99 19.50
C GLN A 18 6.25 -14.34 19.31
N GLY A 19 6.00 -14.74 18.06
CA GLY A 19 5.36 -16.01 17.72
C GLY A 19 6.20 -17.19 18.20
N PHE A 20 7.50 -17.14 17.95
CA PHE A 20 8.49 -18.08 18.47
C PHE A 20 8.42 -18.22 19.99
N TYR A 21 8.57 -17.09 20.71
CA TYR A 21 8.49 -17.05 22.17
C TYR A 21 7.21 -17.68 22.70
N VAL A 22 6.05 -17.25 22.20
CA VAL A 22 4.75 -17.78 22.67
C VAL A 22 4.61 -19.27 22.33
N GLY A 23 5.05 -19.67 21.14
CA GLY A 23 4.94 -21.05 20.67
C GLY A 23 5.70 -22.04 21.53
N ILE A 24 6.93 -21.70 21.96
CA ILE A 24 7.78 -22.60 22.76
C ILE A 24 7.56 -22.47 24.27
N VAL A 25 7.24 -21.26 24.77
CA VAL A 25 7.05 -21.04 26.21
C VAL A 25 5.74 -21.65 26.69
N GLU A 26 4.67 -21.58 25.89
CA GLU A 26 3.38 -22.20 26.25
C GLU A 26 3.37 -23.71 26.02
N SER A 27 4.35 -24.26 25.32
CA SER A 27 4.41 -25.69 24.97
C SER A 27 5.85 -26.16 24.77
N THR A 28 6.36 -26.90 25.76
CA THR A 28 7.68 -27.54 25.68
C THR A 28 7.75 -28.55 24.53
N GLU A 29 6.62 -29.16 24.14
CA GLU A 29 6.56 -30.06 22.99
C GLU A 29 6.82 -29.33 21.66
N ASN A 30 6.35 -28.08 21.51
CA ASN A 30 6.72 -27.27 20.34
C ASN A 30 8.22 -26.95 20.30
N ALA A 31 8.84 -26.75 21.47
CA ALA A 31 10.29 -26.61 21.56
C ALA A 31 11.00 -27.88 21.06
N LYS A 32 10.53 -29.08 21.46
CA LYS A 32 11.06 -30.36 20.97
C LYS A 32 10.85 -30.57 19.47
N ILE A 33 9.71 -30.14 18.92
CA ILE A 33 9.47 -30.18 17.47
C ILE A 33 10.54 -29.38 16.73
N LEU A 34 10.89 -28.19 17.23
CA LEU A 34 11.91 -27.33 16.62
C LEU A 34 13.29 -28.00 16.52
N LEU A 35 13.61 -28.90 17.46
CA LEU A 35 14.89 -29.59 17.50
C LEU A 35 15.04 -30.64 16.39
N ARG A 36 13.92 -31.12 15.81
CA ARG A 36 13.95 -32.09 14.71
C ARG A 36 14.66 -31.53 13.47
N ASP A 37 15.32 -32.39 12.72
CA ASP A 37 16.12 -31.96 11.55
C ASP A 37 15.26 -31.62 10.33
N ASN A 38 14.07 -32.22 10.20
CA ASN A 38 13.22 -32.08 9.01
C ASN A 38 12.13 -30.99 9.14
N LEU A 39 12.33 -30.00 10.03
CA LEU A 39 11.32 -28.99 10.37
C LEU A 39 10.79 -28.20 9.15
N LEU A 40 11.63 -27.96 8.15
CA LEU A 40 11.28 -27.15 6.96
C LEU A 40 10.95 -28.00 5.73
N GLU A 41 11.10 -29.32 5.84
CA GLU A 41 10.84 -30.28 4.76
C GLU A 41 9.52 -31.03 4.97
N THR A 42 8.88 -30.87 6.13
CA THR A 42 7.58 -31.44 6.45
C THR A 42 6.48 -30.41 6.26
N ASP A 43 5.37 -30.80 5.62
CA ASP A 43 4.12 -30.04 5.55
C ASP A 43 3.49 -29.97 6.95
N LEU A 44 4.12 -29.20 7.84
CA LEU A 44 3.67 -29.01 9.21
C LEU A 44 2.43 -28.12 9.21
N VAL A 45 1.27 -28.77 9.24
CA VAL A 45 -0.02 -28.12 9.47
C VAL A 45 -0.13 -27.68 10.94
N GLU A 46 -0.79 -26.55 11.19
CA GLU A 46 -0.99 -25.99 12.55
C GLU A 46 -1.59 -27.00 13.54
N GLU A 47 -2.38 -27.95 13.03
CA GLU A 47 -3.00 -29.04 13.80
C GLU A 47 -1.97 -29.99 14.44
N ASN A 48 -0.77 -30.07 13.89
CA ASN A 48 0.33 -30.89 14.42
C ASN A 48 1.12 -30.19 15.55
N PHE A 49 0.74 -28.97 15.93
CA PHE A 49 1.39 -28.22 17.01
C PHE A 49 0.64 -28.38 18.33
N PHE A 50 1.38 -28.29 19.43
CA PHE A 50 0.89 -28.52 20.79
C PHE A 50 0.60 -27.22 21.54
N GLY A 51 -0.17 -27.32 22.63
CA GLY A 51 -0.54 -26.20 23.49
C GLY A 51 -1.88 -25.55 23.13
N ASN A 52 -2.18 -24.43 23.79
CA ASN A 52 -3.40 -23.68 23.51
C ASN A 52 -3.40 -23.07 22.09
N GLU A 53 -4.55 -22.60 21.62
CA GLU A 53 -4.71 -21.98 20.29
C GLU A 53 -3.67 -20.89 20.01
N LEU A 54 -3.31 -20.10 21.02
CA LEU A 54 -2.33 -19.04 20.88
C LEU A 54 -0.91 -19.58 20.68
N ALA A 55 -0.53 -20.64 21.39
CA ALA A 55 0.75 -21.33 21.24
C ALA A 55 0.90 -21.91 19.83
N ARG A 56 -0.14 -22.63 19.35
CA ARG A 56 -0.17 -23.23 18.02
C ARG A 56 -0.04 -22.18 16.92
N ARG A 57 -0.84 -21.11 16.99
CA ARG A 57 -0.75 -19.97 16.05
C ARG A 57 0.59 -19.25 16.10
N GLY A 58 1.15 -19.06 17.30
CA GLY A 58 2.44 -18.42 17.50
C GLY A 58 3.57 -19.22 16.85
N PHE A 59 3.60 -20.53 17.07
CA PHE A 59 4.57 -21.43 16.47
C PHE A 59 4.41 -21.50 14.94
N SER A 60 3.17 -21.67 14.45
CA SER A 60 2.83 -21.61 13.02
C SER A 60 3.33 -20.31 12.36
N ALA A 61 3.13 -19.16 12.99
CA ALA A 61 3.60 -17.88 12.48
C ALA A 61 5.14 -17.80 12.39
N CYS A 62 5.86 -18.42 13.33
CA CYS A 62 7.32 -18.51 13.27
C CYS A 62 7.79 -19.37 12.07
N ILE A 63 7.23 -20.58 11.92
CA ILE A 63 7.57 -21.47 10.80
C ILE A 63 7.26 -20.81 9.45
N ARG A 64 6.11 -20.15 9.35
CA ARG A 64 5.71 -19.37 8.17
C ARG A 64 6.72 -18.28 7.83
N TRP A 65 7.22 -17.55 8.82
CA TRP A 65 8.25 -16.52 8.62
C TRP A 65 9.58 -17.13 8.17
N LEU A 66 10.02 -18.26 8.76
CA LEU A 66 11.22 -18.98 8.33
C LEU A 66 11.14 -19.40 6.85
N ASN A 67 10.00 -19.97 6.46
CA ASN A 67 9.71 -20.36 5.07
C ASN A 67 9.67 -19.16 4.11
N ALA A 68 9.27 -17.99 4.60
CA ALA A 68 9.17 -16.78 3.80
C ALA A 68 10.52 -16.07 3.59
N ILE A 69 11.43 -16.13 4.57
CA ILE A 69 12.75 -15.49 4.46
C ILE A 69 13.79 -16.39 3.78
N SER A 70 13.65 -17.71 3.88
CA SER A 70 14.62 -18.70 3.37
C SER A 70 15.07 -18.44 1.92
N PRO A 71 14.17 -18.14 0.95
CA PRO A 71 14.58 -17.86 -0.44
C PRO A 71 15.46 -16.62 -0.61
N PHE A 72 15.51 -15.72 0.38
CA PHE A 72 16.25 -14.46 0.31
C PHE A 72 17.60 -14.51 1.03
N ILE A 73 17.95 -15.62 1.66
CA ILE A 73 19.22 -15.79 2.36
C ILE A 73 20.31 -16.25 1.38
N ASN A 74 21.54 -15.77 1.57
CA ASN A 74 22.66 -15.97 0.66
C ASN A 74 23.01 -17.45 0.40
N SER A 75 22.90 -18.31 1.43
CA SER A 75 23.05 -19.75 1.28
C SER A 75 22.18 -20.52 2.26
N ARG A 76 21.91 -21.81 1.96
CA ARG A 76 21.24 -22.74 2.90
C ARG A 76 22.03 -22.86 4.20
N GLU A 77 23.35 -22.93 4.13
CA GLU A 77 24.23 -22.99 5.29
C GLU A 77 24.12 -21.75 6.18
N LEU A 78 24.08 -20.55 5.61
CA LEU A 78 23.86 -19.31 6.37
C LEU A 78 22.47 -19.29 7.01
N PHE A 79 21.44 -19.72 6.30
CA PHE A 79 20.11 -19.84 6.89
C PHE A 79 20.09 -20.82 8.08
N LEU A 80 20.73 -21.99 7.93
CA LEU A 80 20.78 -23.00 8.99
C LEU A 80 21.61 -22.53 10.19
N SER A 81 22.82 -22.00 9.96
CA SER A 81 23.75 -21.59 11.01
C SER A 81 23.37 -20.27 11.69
N GLN A 82 22.82 -19.30 10.95
CA GLN A 82 22.54 -17.94 11.47
C GLN A 82 21.07 -17.70 11.83
N ILE A 83 20.15 -18.61 11.52
CA ILE A 83 18.73 -18.40 11.85
C ILE A 83 18.19 -19.60 12.59
N LEU A 84 18.24 -20.78 11.98
CA LEU A 84 17.61 -21.96 12.55
C LEU A 84 18.36 -22.48 13.79
N ALA A 85 19.68 -22.60 13.73
CA ALA A 85 20.50 -23.07 14.85
C ALA A 85 20.33 -22.19 16.10
N PRO A 86 20.40 -20.83 16.02
CA PRO A 86 20.06 -19.97 17.15
C PRO A 86 18.70 -20.24 17.78
N LEU A 87 17.66 -20.48 16.97
CA LEU A 87 16.32 -20.83 17.48
C LEU A 87 16.33 -22.19 18.16
N LYS A 88 17.02 -23.19 17.60
CA LYS A 88 17.19 -24.52 18.21
C LYS A 88 17.89 -24.44 19.57
N GLU A 89 18.96 -23.65 19.70
CA GLU A 89 19.65 -23.45 20.99
C GLU A 89 18.73 -22.93 22.09
N VAL A 90 17.83 -22.00 21.76
CA VAL A 90 16.86 -21.48 22.73
C VAL A 90 15.81 -22.54 23.09
N ALA A 91 15.39 -23.36 22.14
CA ALA A 91 14.49 -24.47 22.41
C ALA A 91 15.16 -25.53 23.32
N GLU A 92 16.41 -25.91 23.07
CA GLU A 92 17.17 -26.84 23.92
C GLU A 92 17.31 -26.30 25.34
N TYR A 93 17.65 -25.02 25.47
CA TYR A 93 17.72 -24.32 26.75
C TYR A 93 16.41 -24.44 27.54
N LEU A 94 15.28 -24.18 26.88
CA LEU A 94 13.97 -24.20 27.53
C LEU A 94 13.58 -25.61 27.97
N VAL A 95 13.79 -26.62 27.11
CA VAL A 95 13.56 -28.03 27.44
C VAL A 95 14.42 -28.43 28.64
N LYS A 96 15.71 -28.10 28.62
CA LYS A 96 16.65 -28.42 29.69
C LYS A 96 16.22 -27.83 31.04
N ILE A 97 15.82 -26.55 31.08
CA ILE A 97 15.37 -25.92 32.33
C ILE A 97 14.11 -26.58 32.86
N ARG A 98 13.16 -26.92 31.99
CA ARG A 98 11.86 -27.44 32.40
C ARG A 98 11.88 -28.90 32.81
N GLU A 99 12.75 -29.71 32.18
CA GLU A 99 12.81 -31.15 32.43
C GLU A 99 13.87 -31.55 33.46
N LYS A 100 14.99 -30.81 33.55
CA LYS A 100 16.15 -31.22 34.37
C LYS A 100 16.34 -30.43 35.66
N GLN A 101 15.60 -29.32 35.86
CA GLN A 101 15.77 -28.48 37.04
C GLN A 101 14.55 -28.51 37.95
N SER A 102 14.79 -28.58 39.27
CA SER A 102 13.74 -28.56 40.30
C SER A 102 13.05 -27.19 40.42
N LYS A 103 13.73 -26.11 40.02
CA LYS A 103 13.17 -24.76 39.88
C LYS A 103 13.31 -24.29 38.44
N THR A 104 12.21 -23.83 37.85
CA THR A 104 12.14 -23.34 36.46
C THR A 104 12.16 -21.82 36.34
N SER A 105 12.23 -21.12 37.47
CA SER A 105 12.26 -19.66 37.57
C SER A 105 13.13 -19.20 38.74
N LEU A 106 13.55 -17.95 38.69
CA LEU A 106 14.36 -17.29 39.71
C LEU A 106 13.84 -15.88 40.03
N GLU A 107 14.44 -15.22 41.00
CA GLU A 107 14.27 -13.79 41.22
C GLU A 107 15.45 -13.06 40.58
N VAL A 108 15.18 -12.00 39.82
CA VAL A 108 16.21 -11.17 39.17
C VAL A 108 16.03 -9.71 39.52
N SER A 109 17.15 -9.01 39.67
CA SER A 109 17.18 -7.55 39.77
C SER A 109 17.11 -6.97 38.36
N ALA A 110 16.26 -5.97 38.17
CA ALA A 110 16.02 -5.37 36.86
C ALA A 110 15.90 -3.86 36.99
N LEU A 111 16.76 -3.13 36.28
CA LEU A 111 16.64 -1.70 36.15
C LEU A 111 15.70 -1.36 34.99
N ILE A 112 14.65 -0.58 35.25
CA ILE A 112 13.67 -0.19 34.22
C ILE A 112 14.12 1.10 33.53
N TYR A 113 14.33 1.09 32.20
CA TYR A 113 14.72 2.28 31.43
C TYR A 113 13.65 2.78 30.45
N ALA A 114 12.64 1.95 30.15
CA ALA A 114 11.48 2.36 29.36
C ALA A 114 10.22 1.60 29.80
N VAL A 115 9.07 2.27 29.71
CA VAL A 115 7.76 1.73 30.08
C VAL A 115 6.76 2.01 28.98
N SER A 116 6.13 0.96 28.45
CA SER A 116 5.18 1.11 27.35
C SER A 116 3.85 1.75 27.77
N ASP A 117 3.12 2.33 26.84
CA ASP A 117 1.68 2.56 27.04
C ASP A 117 0.95 1.24 27.29
N PRO A 118 -0.12 1.23 28.13
CA PRO A 118 -0.90 0.02 28.34
C PRO A 118 -1.59 -0.45 27.06
N PHE A 119 -1.51 -1.74 26.75
CA PHE A 119 -2.15 -2.34 25.59
C PHE A 119 -2.78 -3.69 25.92
N PHE A 120 -3.80 -4.09 25.18
CA PHE A 120 -4.41 -5.41 25.36
C PHE A 120 -3.51 -6.52 24.80
N SER A 121 -3.21 -7.53 25.61
CA SER A 121 -2.47 -8.71 25.18
C SER A 121 -3.38 -9.92 25.10
N LYS A 122 -3.48 -10.55 23.93
CA LYS A 122 -4.21 -11.81 23.75
C LYS A 122 -3.63 -12.95 24.60
N HIS A 123 -2.34 -12.90 24.90
CA HIS A 123 -1.65 -13.89 25.73
C HIS A 123 -2.11 -13.84 27.19
N PHE A 124 -2.15 -12.64 27.76
CA PHE A 124 -2.59 -12.45 29.16
C PHE A 124 -4.10 -12.26 29.29
N ARG A 125 -4.81 -12.03 28.17
CA ARG A 125 -6.25 -11.70 28.11
C ARG A 125 -6.64 -10.47 28.94
N GLU A 126 -5.70 -9.56 29.16
CA GLU A 126 -5.90 -8.32 29.91
C GLU A 126 -5.04 -7.17 29.37
N LYS A 127 -5.20 -5.97 29.96
CA LYS A 127 -4.31 -4.83 29.68
C LYS A 127 -2.96 -5.06 30.36
N VAL A 128 -1.90 -4.99 29.56
CA VAL A 128 -0.52 -5.17 30.01
C VAL A 128 0.33 -3.98 29.62
N VAL A 129 1.49 -3.90 30.25
CA VAL A 129 2.59 -3.01 29.88
C VAL A 129 3.83 -3.82 29.56
N CYS A 130 4.73 -3.24 28.78
CA CYS A 130 6.06 -3.77 28.52
C CYS A 130 7.09 -2.87 29.23
N LEU A 131 7.80 -3.44 30.20
CA LEU A 131 8.96 -2.84 30.83
C LEU A 131 10.20 -3.26 30.03
N SER A 132 11.03 -2.31 29.66
CA SER A 132 12.34 -2.59 29.08
C SER A 132 13.37 -2.40 30.17
N THR A 133 14.14 -3.46 30.43
CA THR A 133 14.98 -3.56 31.60
C THR A 133 16.41 -3.94 31.27
N ILE A 134 17.34 -3.51 32.10
CA ILE A 134 18.70 -4.03 32.14
C ILE A 134 18.76 -5.03 33.30
N VAL A 135 19.29 -6.23 33.05
CA VAL A 135 19.34 -7.32 34.04
C VAL A 135 20.81 -7.64 34.34
N PRO A 136 21.39 -7.08 35.42
CA PRO A 136 22.82 -7.19 35.70
C PRO A 136 23.35 -8.61 35.86
N GLU A 137 22.56 -9.51 36.44
CA GLU A 137 22.93 -10.90 36.63
C GLU A 137 23.04 -11.63 35.29
N LEU A 138 22.18 -11.31 34.33
CA LEU A 138 22.18 -11.90 32.99
C LEU A 138 23.10 -11.16 32.02
N GLY A 139 23.40 -9.89 32.28
CA GLY A 139 24.28 -9.03 31.49
C GLY A 139 23.75 -8.70 30.11
N VAL A 140 22.44 -8.47 30.05
CA VAL A 140 21.71 -8.15 28.82
C VAL A 140 20.57 -7.19 29.16
N ALA A 141 20.10 -6.47 28.14
CA ALA A 141 18.82 -5.80 28.21
C ALA A 141 17.70 -6.75 27.78
N MET A 142 16.57 -6.74 28.48
CA MET A 142 15.43 -7.61 28.22
C MET A 142 14.11 -6.84 28.27
N SER A 143 13.07 -7.45 27.72
CA SER A 143 11.69 -7.01 27.87
C SER A 143 10.96 -7.85 28.91
N TYR A 144 10.14 -7.22 29.75
CA TYR A 144 9.25 -7.89 30.69
C TYR A 144 7.82 -7.39 30.47
N ARG A 145 6.90 -8.29 30.16
CA ARG A 145 5.49 -7.94 29.99
C ARG A 145 4.70 -8.38 31.20
N CYS A 146 3.96 -7.45 31.79
CA CYS A 146 3.17 -7.72 32.98
C CYS A 146 1.81 -7.01 32.96
N PRO A 147 0.82 -7.53 33.71
CA PRO A 147 -0.47 -6.89 33.92
C PRO A 147 -0.32 -5.44 34.39
N TYR A 148 -1.09 -4.54 33.78
CA TYR A 148 -1.04 -3.12 34.13
C TYR A 148 -1.40 -2.86 35.61
N ARG A 149 -2.23 -3.75 36.19
CA ARG A 149 -2.59 -3.71 37.62
C ARG A 149 -1.39 -3.77 38.58
N LEU A 150 -0.28 -4.40 38.19
CA LEU A 150 0.90 -4.52 39.05
C LEU A 150 1.61 -3.17 39.29
N LEU A 151 1.28 -2.16 38.49
CA LEU A 151 1.83 -0.81 38.59
C LEU A 151 0.82 0.18 39.20
N GLN A 152 -0.42 -0.24 39.49
CA GLN A 152 -1.45 0.62 40.08
C GLN A 152 -1.08 0.89 41.55
N GLY A 153 -0.79 2.17 41.87
CA GLY A 153 -0.31 2.60 43.20
C GLY A 153 1.09 3.22 43.19
N GLN A 154 1.80 3.16 42.07
CA GLN A 154 3.08 3.86 41.87
C GLN A 154 2.85 5.21 41.15
N GLU A 155 3.79 6.17 41.26
CA GLU A 155 3.71 7.53 40.67
C GLU A 155 3.74 7.57 39.12
N GLY A 156 2.87 6.78 38.48
CA GLY A 156 2.75 6.65 37.04
C GLY A 156 4.02 6.13 36.35
N LYS A 157 4.09 6.32 35.03
CA LYS A 157 5.26 5.92 34.21
C LYS A 157 6.57 6.57 34.67
N LYS A 158 6.51 7.80 35.19
CA LYS A 158 7.70 8.57 35.58
C LYS A 158 8.33 8.05 36.87
N GLY A 159 7.54 7.56 37.82
CA GLY A 159 8.04 7.00 39.08
C GLY A 159 8.81 5.67 38.94
N LEU A 160 8.74 5.03 37.77
CA LEU A 160 9.36 3.73 37.49
C LEU A 160 10.66 3.80 36.69
N LEU A 161 10.90 4.91 35.98
CA LEU A 161 12.09 5.05 35.14
C LEU A 161 13.33 5.17 36.02
N PHE A 162 14.38 4.45 35.63
CA PHE A 162 15.66 4.37 36.34
C PHE A 162 15.55 3.94 37.80
N LYS A 163 14.53 3.13 38.12
CA LYS A 163 14.41 2.45 39.41
C LYS A 163 14.80 0.99 39.29
N GLU A 164 15.48 0.49 40.31
CA GLU A 164 15.78 -0.94 40.45
C GLU A 164 14.54 -1.66 40.99
N SER A 165 14.21 -2.79 40.36
CA SER A 165 13.06 -3.61 40.73
C SER A 165 13.46 -5.07 40.87
N GLN A 166 12.78 -5.77 41.78
CA GLN A 166 12.87 -7.22 41.89
C GLN A 166 11.75 -7.86 41.08
N ILE A 167 12.13 -8.66 40.08
CA ILE A 167 11.19 -9.46 39.29
C ILE A 167 11.23 -10.90 39.82
N PRO A 168 10.24 -11.32 40.64
CA PRO A 168 10.15 -12.69 41.09
C PRO A 168 9.65 -13.60 39.96
N TYR A 169 9.90 -14.91 40.11
CA TYR A 169 9.38 -15.93 39.20
C TYR A 169 9.76 -15.71 37.72
N ALA A 170 10.93 -15.10 37.49
CA ALA A 170 11.50 -14.81 36.20
C ALA A 170 12.08 -16.07 35.55
N GLN A 171 11.64 -16.36 34.33
CA GLN A 171 12.27 -17.32 33.42
C GLN A 171 12.82 -16.53 32.22
N PRO A 172 14.14 -16.26 32.17
CA PRO A 172 14.73 -15.50 31.07
C PRO A 172 14.82 -16.36 29.81
N ILE A 173 14.39 -15.81 28.67
CA ILE A 173 14.42 -16.46 27.36
C ILE A 173 15.46 -15.76 26.47
N PRO A 174 16.58 -16.42 26.11
CA PRO A 174 17.62 -15.86 25.24
C PRO A 174 17.09 -15.66 23.80
N LEU A 175 17.87 -14.95 22.96
CA LEU A 175 17.53 -14.56 21.56
C LEU A 175 16.35 -13.59 21.41
N VAL A 176 15.25 -13.83 22.11
CA VAL A 176 14.10 -12.91 22.19
C VAL A 176 14.36 -11.80 23.19
N ASN A 177 15.28 -12.05 24.13
CA ASN A 177 15.57 -11.21 25.29
C ASN A 177 14.30 -10.77 26.01
N ARG A 178 13.58 -11.77 26.50
CA ARG A 178 12.36 -11.57 27.28
C ARG A 178 12.41 -12.33 28.58
N ILE A 179 11.94 -11.68 29.64
CA ILE A 179 11.63 -12.33 30.91
C ILE A 179 10.20 -12.85 30.83
N HIS A 180 10.04 -14.18 30.91
CA HIS A 180 8.74 -14.82 31.06
C HIS A 180 8.38 -14.91 32.56
N PRO A 181 7.25 -14.35 33.00
CA PRO A 181 6.74 -14.55 34.35
C PRO A 181 6.06 -15.93 34.46
N THR A 182 6.58 -16.82 35.30
CA THR A 182 5.86 -18.08 35.62
C THR A 182 4.72 -17.83 36.60
N ARG A 183 4.80 -16.76 37.40
CA ARG A 183 3.75 -16.21 38.26
C ARG A 183 3.89 -14.69 38.33
N PHE A 184 2.79 -13.99 38.63
CA PHE A 184 2.82 -12.55 38.89
C PHE A 184 2.70 -12.27 40.39
N PRO A 185 3.49 -11.34 40.94
CA PRO A 185 3.24 -10.82 42.28
C PRO A 185 1.96 -9.96 42.31
N GLU A 186 1.54 -9.49 43.48
CA GLU A 186 0.45 -8.51 43.59
C GLU A 186 0.89 -7.10 43.16
N ILE A 187 2.12 -6.72 43.54
CA ILE A 187 2.76 -5.45 43.18
C ILE A 187 4.22 -5.68 42.80
N LEU A 188 4.74 -4.87 41.87
CA LEU A 188 6.16 -4.90 41.54
C LEU A 188 6.97 -4.16 42.61
N LYS A 189 7.90 -4.85 43.26
CA LYS A 189 8.73 -4.28 44.33
C LYS A 189 9.86 -3.44 43.74
N ILE A 190 9.86 -2.15 44.05
CA ILE A 190 10.98 -1.23 43.79
C ILE A 190 11.96 -1.34 44.96
N THR A 191 13.23 -1.58 44.67
CA THR A 191 14.27 -1.82 45.69
C THR A 191 15.23 -0.66 45.88
N GLY A 192 15.32 0.27 44.92
CA GLY A 192 16.20 1.42 45.05
C GLY A 192 16.25 2.30 43.81
N ASP A 193 17.08 3.34 43.94
CA ASP A 193 17.37 4.32 42.90
C ASP A 193 18.67 3.96 42.17
N LEU A 194 18.90 4.57 41.01
CA LEU A 194 20.10 4.36 40.20
C LEU A 194 21.38 4.74 40.99
N SER A 195 22.38 3.86 40.97
CA SER A 195 23.68 4.13 41.61
C SER A 195 24.47 5.25 40.90
N GLU A 196 25.32 5.99 41.64
CA GLU A 196 26.11 7.12 41.12
C GLU A 196 27.13 6.74 40.01
N ASN A 197 27.50 5.46 39.92
CA ASN A 197 28.42 4.91 38.90
C ASN A 197 27.75 3.83 38.04
N PHE A 198 26.48 4.06 37.71
CA PHE A 198 25.65 3.08 37.03
C PHE A 198 26.28 2.58 35.73
N LEU A 199 26.65 3.46 34.79
CA LEU A 199 27.14 3.00 33.49
C LEU A 199 28.43 2.17 33.62
N ASN A 200 29.33 2.52 34.53
CA ASN A 200 30.58 1.78 34.74
C ASN A 200 30.38 0.33 35.22
N SER A 201 29.29 0.02 35.93
CA SER A 201 28.99 -1.36 36.32
C SER A 201 28.33 -2.20 35.21
N HIS A 202 28.06 -1.58 34.06
CA HIS A 202 27.25 -2.13 32.97
C HIS A 202 28.00 -2.27 31.63
N LEU A 203 29.34 -2.37 31.66
CA LEU A 203 30.18 -2.47 30.46
C LEU A 203 29.83 -3.64 29.52
N TYR A 204 29.08 -4.63 29.99
CA TYR A 204 28.51 -5.68 29.14
C TYR A 204 27.43 -5.17 28.15
N LEU A 205 27.07 -3.89 28.20
CA LEU A 205 26.27 -3.18 27.20
C LEU A 205 27.11 -2.26 26.29
N SER A 206 28.41 -2.13 26.53
CA SER A 206 29.29 -1.23 25.76
C SER A 206 29.35 -1.61 24.29
N ALA A 207 29.20 -0.61 23.43
CA ALA A 207 29.45 -0.68 21.99
C ALA A 207 30.41 0.46 21.62
N SER A 208 31.13 0.31 20.50
CA SER A 208 31.99 1.39 20.02
C SER A 208 31.21 2.36 19.16
N LEU A 209 31.54 3.65 19.25
CA LEU A 209 31.00 4.65 18.33
C LEU A 209 31.42 4.38 16.87
N LYS A 210 32.57 3.72 16.65
CA LYS A 210 33.04 3.24 15.34
C LYS A 210 32.06 2.26 14.69
N ASP A 211 31.31 1.51 15.50
CA ASP A 211 30.30 0.53 15.05
C ASP A 211 28.87 1.09 15.02
N ALA A 212 28.65 2.34 15.44
CA ALA A 212 27.30 2.92 15.53
C ALA A 212 26.53 2.85 14.20
N HIS A 213 27.22 2.90 13.06
CA HIS A 213 26.63 2.83 11.74
C HIS A 213 25.99 1.47 11.39
N VAL A 214 26.36 0.38 12.09
CA VAL A 214 25.84 -0.98 11.87
C VAL A 214 24.88 -1.47 12.95
N LEU A 215 24.87 -0.86 14.15
CA LEU A 215 24.07 -1.31 15.30
C LEU A 215 22.56 -1.42 15.04
N ASN A 216 22.03 -0.67 14.07
CA ASN A 216 20.61 -0.69 13.70
C ASN A 216 20.23 -1.75 12.65
N ARG A 217 21.22 -2.47 12.12
CA ARG A 217 21.07 -3.47 11.05
C ARG A 217 21.71 -4.80 11.41
N LEU A 218 22.10 -4.98 12.67
CA LEU A 218 22.65 -6.23 13.14
C LEU A 218 21.63 -7.35 12.92
N PHE A 219 22.14 -8.50 12.50
CA PHE A 219 21.37 -9.73 12.36
C PHE A 219 21.61 -10.68 13.54
N SER A 220 21.97 -10.11 14.70
CA SER A 220 22.05 -10.76 16.00
C SER A 220 20.83 -10.38 16.84
N PHE A 221 19.71 -11.08 16.66
CA PHE A 221 18.47 -10.76 17.38
C PHE A 221 18.61 -10.87 18.91
N GLU A 222 19.58 -11.68 19.37
CA GLU A 222 20.00 -11.82 20.75
C GLU A 222 20.60 -10.56 21.38
N ASP A 223 20.81 -9.49 20.63
CA ASP A 223 21.18 -8.19 21.19
C ASP A 223 20.03 -7.18 21.22
N TYR A 224 18.90 -7.49 20.59
CA TYR A 224 17.71 -6.65 20.58
C TYR A 224 16.71 -7.11 21.64
N CYS A 225 15.94 -6.18 22.18
CA CYS A 225 14.73 -6.49 22.93
C CYS A 225 13.59 -5.53 22.53
N GLU A 226 12.36 -5.85 22.93
CA GLU A 226 11.23 -4.94 22.70
C GLU A 226 11.30 -3.75 23.66
N ALA A 227 11.34 -2.54 23.10
CA ALA A 227 11.30 -1.30 23.86
C ALA A 227 10.35 -0.28 23.25
N GLU A 228 9.75 0.55 24.11
CA GLU A 228 8.97 1.70 23.66
C GLU A 228 9.91 2.88 23.43
N SER A 229 9.89 3.41 22.22
CA SER A 229 10.58 4.67 21.94
C SER A 229 9.83 5.81 22.60
N THR A 230 10.54 6.57 23.43
CA THR A 230 10.00 7.75 24.11
C THR A 230 9.85 8.92 23.15
N VAL A 231 10.56 8.89 22.02
CA VAL A 231 10.51 9.89 20.95
C VAL A 231 9.40 9.58 19.93
N TYR A 232 9.23 8.31 19.55
CA TYR A 232 8.31 7.91 18.48
C TYR A 232 6.96 7.35 18.99
N GLY A 233 6.81 7.09 20.30
CA GLY A 233 5.57 6.62 20.92
C GLY A 233 5.12 5.25 20.43
N ARG A 234 6.05 4.35 20.08
CA ARG A 234 5.75 3.00 19.57
C ARG A 234 6.78 1.97 20.03
N ARG A 235 6.31 0.74 20.22
CA ARG A 235 7.14 -0.44 20.52
C ARG A 235 7.90 -0.90 19.28
N ARG A 236 9.21 -1.11 19.44
CA ARG A 236 10.15 -1.51 18.38
C ARG A 236 11.21 -2.45 18.97
N LEU A 237 12.00 -3.08 18.10
CA LEU A 237 13.23 -3.76 18.49
C LEU A 237 14.32 -2.70 18.68
N GLY A 238 14.89 -2.67 19.88
CA GLY A 238 15.96 -1.76 20.27
C GLY A 238 17.20 -2.52 20.73
N TYR A 239 18.36 -2.12 20.23
CA TYR A 239 19.66 -2.56 20.74
C TYR A 239 20.08 -1.58 21.84
N THR A 240 19.95 -1.99 23.09
CA THR A 240 20.32 -1.14 24.23
C THR A 240 21.81 -1.25 24.47
N CYS A 241 22.49 -0.10 24.43
CA CYS A 241 23.94 -0.03 24.41
C CYS A 241 24.47 1.15 25.19
N MET A 242 25.72 1.02 25.60
CA MET A 242 26.51 2.13 26.10
C MET A 242 27.47 2.62 25.03
N LEU A 243 27.45 3.92 24.77
CA LEU A 243 28.38 4.59 23.86
C LEU A 243 29.17 5.63 24.64
N THR A 244 30.43 5.83 24.27
CA THR A 244 31.26 6.90 24.84
C THR A 244 31.72 7.83 23.72
N GLY A 245 31.65 9.14 23.95
CA GLY A 245 32.01 10.11 22.92
C GLY A 245 32.12 11.53 23.45
N LYS A 246 32.65 12.43 22.62
CA LYS A 246 32.75 13.86 22.92
C LYS A 246 31.53 14.59 22.38
N VAL A 247 30.80 15.30 23.23
CA VAL A 247 29.65 16.11 22.82
C VAL A 247 30.12 17.29 21.98
N ARG A 248 29.61 17.40 20.75
CA ARG A 248 29.86 18.54 19.85
C ARG A 248 28.73 19.55 19.88
N PHE A 249 27.52 19.05 20.09
CA PHE A 249 26.31 19.86 20.15
C PHE A 249 25.27 19.12 21.00
N ILE A 250 24.50 19.84 21.80
CA ILE A 250 23.37 19.29 22.55
C ILE A 250 22.29 20.35 22.73
N ASN A 251 21.04 19.96 22.59
CA ASN A 251 19.86 20.76 22.96
C ASN A 251 18.77 19.83 23.52
N ASP A 252 17.59 20.38 23.84
CA ASP A 252 16.49 19.63 24.44
C ASP A 252 15.98 18.43 23.62
N CYS A 253 16.30 18.33 22.33
CA CYS A 253 15.78 17.31 21.41
C CYS A 253 16.85 16.39 20.82
N MET A 254 18.09 16.86 20.72
CA MET A 254 19.11 16.24 19.88
C MET A 254 20.51 16.49 20.44
N MET A 255 21.40 15.52 20.21
CA MET A 255 22.81 15.61 20.53
C MET A 255 23.64 15.09 19.35
N ILE A 256 24.78 15.72 19.11
CA ILE A 256 25.81 15.25 18.19
C ILE A 256 27.04 14.93 19.01
N VAL A 257 27.51 13.69 18.91
CA VAL A 257 28.74 13.22 19.55
C VAL A 257 29.76 12.84 18.50
N SER A 258 31.04 13.10 18.76
CA SER A 258 32.14 12.58 17.95
C SER A 258 32.88 11.47 18.69
N ASP A 259 33.53 10.61 17.92
CA ASP A 259 34.48 9.64 18.46
C ASP A 259 35.63 10.38 19.18
N ILE A 260 36.19 9.73 20.19
CA ILE A 260 37.23 10.31 21.05
C ILE A 260 38.55 10.43 20.28
N THR A 261 38.83 9.45 19.43
CA THR A 261 40.07 9.30 18.66
C THR A 261 39.96 9.81 17.23
N ASN A 262 38.76 9.85 16.66
CA ASN A 262 38.48 10.37 15.33
C ASN A 262 37.34 11.43 15.35
N PRO A 263 37.68 12.73 15.45
CA PRO A 263 36.69 13.82 15.46
C PRO A 263 35.74 13.87 14.27
N GLU A 264 36.12 13.34 13.10
CA GLU A 264 35.28 13.34 11.89
C GLU A 264 34.14 12.33 11.98
N LEU A 265 34.30 11.28 12.80
CA LEU A 265 33.26 10.30 13.02
C LEU A 265 32.25 10.86 14.02
N THR A 266 31.13 11.37 13.50
CA THR A 266 30.04 11.93 14.31
C THR A 266 28.77 11.10 14.25
N LEU A 267 28.01 11.10 15.33
CA LEU A 267 26.70 10.46 15.44
C LEU A 267 25.66 11.46 15.93
N GLU A 268 24.56 11.60 15.18
CA GLU A 268 23.37 12.33 15.59
C GLU A 268 22.43 11.41 16.37
N MET A 269 22.00 11.86 17.55
CA MET A 269 21.15 11.10 18.46
C MET A 269 20.00 11.97 18.96
N ARG A 270 18.84 11.37 19.22
CA ARG A 270 17.69 12.04 19.86
C ARG A 270 17.75 11.86 21.36
N LEU A 271 17.39 12.89 22.11
CA LEU A 271 17.30 12.81 23.56
C LEU A 271 15.90 12.35 23.98
N ALA A 272 15.83 11.46 24.97
CA ALA A 272 14.55 11.12 25.59
C ALA A 272 13.92 12.36 26.25
N PRO A 273 12.61 12.59 26.12
CA PRO A 273 11.96 13.80 26.65
C PRO A 273 12.14 14.02 28.15
N TYR A 274 12.37 12.96 28.94
CA TYR A 274 12.59 13.05 30.37
C TYR A 274 14.04 13.36 30.76
N LEU A 275 15.01 13.23 29.85
CA LEU A 275 16.44 13.30 30.17
C LEU A 275 16.84 14.64 30.77
N LYS A 276 16.24 15.73 30.30
CA LYS A 276 16.47 17.08 30.86
C LYS A 276 16.19 17.13 32.36
N ARG A 277 15.03 16.59 32.77
CA ARG A 277 14.64 16.53 34.19
C ARG A 277 15.60 15.67 35.00
N GLU A 278 16.03 14.53 34.46
CA GLU A 278 17.01 13.66 35.12
C GLU A 278 18.36 14.36 35.32
N LEU A 279 18.83 15.12 34.33
CA LEU A 279 20.06 15.90 34.41
C LEU A 279 19.95 17.06 35.40
N GLU A 280 18.82 17.75 35.44
CA GLU A 280 18.53 18.83 36.40
C GLU A 280 18.56 18.31 37.85
N MET A 281 17.99 17.13 38.12
CA MET A 281 18.03 16.48 39.44
C MET A 281 19.47 16.14 39.88
N ARG A 282 20.38 15.92 38.92
CA ARG A 282 21.82 15.68 39.17
C ARG A 282 22.66 16.97 39.19
N GLY A 283 22.02 18.14 39.17
CA GLY A 283 22.69 19.44 39.27
C GLY A 283 23.14 20.03 37.93
N ILE A 284 22.84 19.41 36.78
CA ILE A 284 23.15 19.95 35.45
C ILE A 284 21.98 20.83 35.01
N LYS A 285 22.07 22.14 35.32
CA LYS A 285 21.01 23.12 35.06
C LYS A 285 20.90 23.57 33.59
N SER A 286 21.96 23.39 32.80
CA SER A 286 21.98 23.70 31.37
C SER A 286 22.72 22.60 30.61
N LEU A 287 22.14 22.15 29.49
CA LEU A 287 22.73 21.14 28.63
C LEU A 287 24.02 21.64 27.96
N ASP A 288 24.15 22.95 27.72
CA ASP A 288 25.32 23.54 27.06
C ASP A 288 26.63 23.27 27.81
N VAL A 289 26.55 23.05 29.13
CA VAL A 289 27.69 22.69 30.00
C VAL A 289 28.34 21.36 29.58
N LEU A 290 27.58 20.47 28.94
CA LEU A 290 28.07 19.20 28.42
C LEU A 290 28.80 19.36 27.09
N THR A 291 28.66 20.51 26.40
CA THR A 291 29.37 20.75 25.13
C THR A 291 30.87 20.65 25.32
N ASN A 292 31.54 19.95 24.40
CA ASN A 292 32.97 19.61 24.46
C ASN A 292 33.39 18.69 25.62
N LYS A 293 32.47 18.21 26.46
CA LYS A 293 32.77 17.18 27.46
C LYS A 293 32.69 15.78 26.85
N ILE A 294 33.44 14.86 27.45
CA ILE A 294 33.32 13.43 27.14
C ILE A 294 32.18 12.90 28.01
N VAL A 295 31.29 12.14 27.40
CA VAL A 295 30.13 11.55 28.07
C VAL A 295 30.02 10.07 27.75
N ARG A 296 29.55 9.31 28.73
CA ARG A 296 29.00 7.97 28.56
C ARG A 296 27.50 8.08 28.43
N MET A 297 26.94 7.29 27.54
CA MET A 297 25.56 7.42 27.12
C MET A 297 24.91 6.05 27.15
N LEU A 298 23.81 5.89 27.89
CA LEU A 298 22.91 4.77 27.64
C LEU A 298 22.00 5.16 26.47
N ALA A 299 22.08 4.40 25.39
CA ALA A 299 21.33 4.65 24.18
C ALA A 299 20.64 3.39 23.65
N ILE A 300 19.55 3.58 22.92
CA ILE A 300 18.91 2.54 22.12
C ILE A 300 19.18 2.82 20.65
N ALA A 301 19.80 1.87 19.95
CA ALA A 301 19.81 1.85 18.50
C ALA A 301 18.55 1.12 18.01
N TRP A 302 17.64 1.83 17.36
CA TRP A 302 16.39 1.24 16.87
C TRP A 302 16.66 0.40 15.62
N TYR A 303 16.21 -0.86 15.63
CA TYR A 303 16.31 -1.73 14.45
C TYR A 303 15.60 -1.07 13.28
N TYR A 304 16.34 -0.85 12.20
CA TYR A 304 15.81 -0.21 11.02
C TYR A 304 16.53 -0.65 9.77
N TYR A 305 15.74 -1.09 8.80
CA TYR A 305 16.23 -1.43 7.48
C TYR A 305 15.48 -0.65 6.40
N SER A 306 15.96 0.56 6.12
CA SER A 306 15.64 1.28 4.89
C SER A 306 16.81 2.17 4.45
N ARG A 307 16.90 2.42 3.15
CA ARG A 307 17.97 3.25 2.55
C ARG A 307 17.82 4.75 2.80
N LYS A 308 16.69 5.22 3.34
CA LYS A 308 16.49 6.64 3.70
C LYS A 308 16.62 6.81 5.21
N LYS A 309 17.48 7.75 5.64
CA LYS A 309 17.82 8.03 7.04
C LYS A 309 16.55 8.23 7.89
N PRO A 310 16.44 7.54 9.03
CA PRO A 310 15.77 8.09 10.19
C PRO A 310 16.82 8.36 11.26
N ASN A 311 16.44 9.14 12.27
CA ASN A 311 17.22 9.28 13.48
C ASN A 311 17.15 7.96 14.25
N ILE A 312 18.29 7.27 14.29
CA ILE A 312 18.40 5.85 14.64
C ILE A 312 18.59 5.64 16.14
N PHE A 313 19.18 6.62 16.83
CA PHE A 313 19.58 6.51 18.22
C PHE A 313 18.74 7.38 19.12
N GLU A 314 18.37 6.82 20.27
CA GLU A 314 17.68 7.50 21.36
C GLU A 314 18.50 7.39 22.63
N VAL A 315 18.90 8.52 23.20
CA VAL A 315 19.69 8.60 24.43
C VAL A 315 18.76 8.68 25.61
N LEU A 316 18.90 7.73 26.53
CA LEU A 316 18.08 7.60 27.71
C LEU A 316 18.76 8.19 28.94
N TYR A 317 20.10 8.10 29.01
CA TYR A 317 20.87 8.52 30.17
C TYR A 317 22.26 9.01 29.75
N LEU A 318 22.80 9.98 30.48
CA LEU A 318 24.11 10.60 30.23
C LEU A 318 24.90 10.71 31.54
N GLU A 319 26.19 10.37 31.49
CA GLU A 319 27.16 10.59 32.57
C GLU A 319 28.42 11.26 32.00
N PRO A 320 28.86 12.41 32.55
CA PRO A 320 30.16 12.98 32.23
C PRO A 320 31.31 12.04 32.61
N CYS A 321 32.30 11.89 31.73
CA CYS A 321 33.53 11.15 31.98
C CYS A 321 34.71 12.12 32.03
N ASN A 322 35.37 12.20 33.19
CA ASN A 322 36.51 13.11 33.38
C ASN A 322 37.85 12.49 32.95
N ASP A 323 37.94 11.15 32.95
CA ASP A 323 39.15 10.43 32.55
C ASP A 323 39.08 10.04 31.06
N LEU A 324 40.02 10.58 30.28
CA LEU A 324 40.15 10.27 28.86
C LEU A 324 40.56 8.81 28.62
N LEU A 325 41.47 8.26 29.42
CA LEU A 325 41.94 6.89 29.27
C LEU A 325 40.81 5.91 29.57
N GLU A 326 40.03 6.16 30.61
CA GLU A 326 38.84 5.37 30.95
C GLU A 326 37.80 5.44 29.81
N ALA A 327 37.57 6.63 29.24
CA ALA A 327 36.64 6.81 28.14
C ALA A 327 37.05 6.03 26.87
N VAL A 328 38.33 6.08 26.51
CA VAL A 328 38.87 5.31 25.38
C VAL A 328 38.82 3.81 25.66
N THR A 329 39.16 3.39 26.88
CA THR A 329 39.08 1.99 27.30
C THR A 329 37.66 1.45 27.20
N ASN A 330 36.65 2.25 27.56
CA ASN A 330 35.24 1.86 27.43
C ASN A 330 34.80 1.70 25.97
N ASP A 331 35.28 2.54 25.06
CA ASP A 331 35.01 2.38 23.63
C ASP A 331 35.72 1.15 23.03
N ILE A 332 36.99 0.90 23.41
CA ILE A 332 37.74 -0.32 23.05
C ILE A 332 37.02 -1.56 23.57
N ALA A 333 36.55 -1.54 24.82
CA ALA A 333 35.77 -2.61 25.41
C ALA A 333 34.52 -2.92 24.58
N GLY A 334 33.81 -1.89 24.11
CA GLY A 334 32.70 -2.04 23.20
C GLY A 334 33.10 -2.62 21.83
N TYR A 335 34.20 -2.15 21.26
CA TYR A 335 34.74 -2.61 19.97
C TYR A 335 35.09 -4.10 20.00
N VAL A 336 35.80 -4.53 21.05
CA VAL A 336 36.19 -5.93 21.27
C VAL A 336 34.98 -6.79 21.57
N ARG A 337 34.05 -6.33 22.43
CA ARG A 337 32.81 -7.07 22.77
C ARG A 337 31.99 -7.41 21.53
N MET A 338 31.82 -6.46 20.62
CA MET A 338 31.06 -6.66 19.38
C MET A 338 31.67 -7.69 18.44
N ARG A 339 32.99 -7.93 18.54
CA ARG A 339 33.73 -8.87 17.68
C ARG A 339 34.08 -10.19 18.40
N GLY A 340 33.97 -10.22 19.72
CA GLY A 340 34.45 -11.31 20.58
C GLY A 340 35.96 -11.29 20.77
N ARG A 341 36.73 -11.23 19.68
CA ARG A 341 38.20 -11.21 19.67
C ARG A 341 38.73 -10.26 18.58
N VAL A 342 39.79 -9.52 18.90
CA VAL A 342 40.44 -8.53 18.03
C VAL A 342 41.96 -8.63 18.21
N THR A 343 42.76 -8.31 17.19
CA THR A 343 44.22 -8.25 17.34
C THR A 343 44.66 -6.95 18.01
N LEU A 344 45.78 -7.00 18.74
CA LEU A 344 46.36 -5.81 19.37
C LEU A 344 46.72 -4.75 18.30
N GLU A 345 47.30 -5.19 17.18
CA GLU A 345 47.64 -4.33 16.03
C GLU A 345 46.43 -3.56 15.49
N GLU A 346 45.26 -4.20 15.39
CA GLU A 346 44.04 -3.54 14.94
C GLU A 346 43.60 -2.44 15.93
N LEU A 347 43.68 -2.72 17.23
CA LEU A 347 43.34 -1.74 18.26
C LEU A 347 44.32 -0.57 18.27
N GLU A 348 45.63 -0.84 18.17
CA GLU A 348 46.66 0.20 18.09
C GLU A 348 46.48 1.09 16.86
N ARG A 349 46.12 0.51 15.71
CA ARG A 349 45.82 1.26 14.49
C ARG A 349 44.59 2.17 14.66
N LEU A 350 43.56 1.72 15.37
CA LEU A 350 42.29 2.44 15.51
C LEU A 350 42.26 3.46 16.64
N TYR A 351 42.99 3.20 17.72
CA TYR A 351 42.95 3.96 18.97
C TYR A 351 44.29 4.56 19.38
N GLY A 352 45.39 4.17 18.73
CA GLY A 352 46.75 4.54 19.09
C GLY A 352 47.34 3.63 20.17
N SER A 353 48.66 3.41 20.10
CA SER A 353 49.40 2.52 21.02
C SER A 353 49.45 2.99 22.47
N ARG A 354 49.26 4.29 22.74
CA ARG A 354 49.25 4.86 24.11
C ARG A 354 47.90 4.75 24.83
N SER A 355 46.87 4.25 24.15
CA SER A 355 45.48 4.32 24.62
C SER A 355 44.94 3.03 25.23
N LEU A 356 45.76 1.97 25.28
CA LEU A 356 45.36 0.65 25.75
C LEU A 356 45.61 0.52 27.26
N ASP A 357 44.54 0.44 28.07
CA ASP A 357 44.66 0.06 29.48
C ASP A 357 44.55 -1.47 29.65
N PHE A 358 45.70 -2.10 29.91
CA PHE A 358 45.81 -3.55 30.17
C PHE A 358 45.14 -4.00 31.48
N ARG A 359 44.64 -3.07 32.32
CA ARG A 359 44.00 -3.37 33.61
C ARG A 359 42.47 -3.47 33.52
N CYS A 360 41.88 -3.31 32.33
CA CYS A 360 40.44 -3.46 32.15
C CYS A 360 40.00 -4.89 32.48
N ARG A 361 39.19 -5.07 33.53
CA ARG A 361 38.75 -6.40 34.02
C ARG A 361 37.91 -7.20 33.03
N ASN A 362 37.36 -6.55 32.01
CA ASN A 362 36.53 -7.19 30.98
C ASN A 362 37.30 -7.50 29.69
N LEU A 363 38.58 -7.13 29.61
CA LEU A 363 39.44 -7.45 28.48
C LEU A 363 40.48 -8.46 28.91
N LEU A 364 40.53 -9.60 28.22
CA LEU A 364 41.57 -10.60 28.37
C LEU A 364 42.59 -10.43 27.24
N PHE A 365 43.85 -10.28 27.63
CA PHE A 365 44.99 -10.16 26.73
C PHE A 365 45.70 -11.50 26.67
N ASP A 366 45.69 -12.13 25.49
CA ASP A 366 46.38 -13.39 25.21
C ASP A 366 47.35 -13.16 24.05
N GLY A 367 48.61 -12.87 24.40
CA GLY A 367 49.67 -12.49 23.45
C GLY A 367 49.26 -11.28 22.60
N MET A 368 49.05 -11.53 21.30
CA MET A 368 48.69 -10.52 20.30
C MET A 368 47.17 -10.35 20.11
N THR A 369 46.34 -11.00 20.92
CA THR A 369 44.88 -10.94 20.81
C THR A 369 44.24 -10.41 22.08
N VAL A 370 43.18 -9.64 21.90
CA VAL A 370 42.34 -9.08 22.97
C VAL A 370 40.95 -9.65 22.80
N SER A 371 40.38 -10.19 23.88
CA SER A 371 39.03 -10.77 23.87
C SER A 371 38.18 -10.23 25.00
N TRP A 372 36.87 -10.20 24.77
CA TRP A 372 35.92 -9.78 25.79
C TRP A 372 35.62 -10.91 26.76
N HIS A 373 35.69 -10.62 28.06
CA HIS A 373 35.33 -11.54 29.11
C HIS A 373 34.35 -10.90 30.09
N ARG A 374 33.35 -11.68 30.48
CA ARG A 374 32.46 -11.33 31.59
C ARG A 374 32.63 -12.38 32.68
N PRO A 375 33.24 -12.02 33.83
CA PRO A 375 33.34 -12.93 34.95
C PRO A 375 31.94 -13.24 35.49
N LEU A 376 31.60 -14.53 35.58
CA LEU A 376 30.42 -14.98 36.31
C LEU A 376 30.72 -14.95 37.81
N THR A 377 29.79 -14.46 38.62
CA THR A 377 29.92 -14.49 40.08
C THR A 377 29.88 -15.94 40.60
N GLN A 378 30.80 -16.28 41.50
CA GLN A 378 30.79 -17.57 42.20
C GLN A 378 29.44 -17.77 42.90
N GLY A 379 28.85 -18.96 42.78
CA GLY A 379 27.52 -19.26 43.35
C GLY A 379 26.31 -18.86 42.50
N SER A 380 26.50 -18.38 41.27
CA SER A 380 25.41 -18.07 40.34
C SER A 380 24.40 -19.22 40.18
N ASN A 381 23.11 -18.90 40.12
CA ASN A 381 22.02 -19.86 39.88
C ASN A 381 22.23 -20.63 38.56
N GLU A 382 21.85 -21.92 38.52
CA GLU A 382 21.99 -22.76 37.32
C GLU A 382 21.22 -22.26 36.10
N ILE A 383 20.10 -21.56 36.29
CA ILE A 383 19.37 -20.88 35.20
C ILE A 383 20.22 -19.75 34.62
N ILE A 384 20.85 -18.93 35.47
CA ILE A 384 21.74 -17.83 35.04
C ILE A 384 22.93 -18.40 34.26
N LYS A 385 23.60 -19.44 34.79
CA LYS A 385 24.72 -20.10 34.11
C LYS A 385 24.29 -20.67 32.76
N SER A 386 23.14 -21.33 32.70
CA SER A 386 22.60 -21.89 31.46
C SER A 386 22.26 -20.80 30.45
N PHE A 387 21.66 -19.70 30.90
CA PHE A 387 21.34 -18.54 30.05
C PHE A 387 22.60 -17.92 29.46
N VAL A 388 23.60 -17.61 30.29
CA VAL A 388 24.87 -17.01 29.83
C VAL A 388 25.61 -17.94 28.88
N LYS A 389 25.61 -19.26 29.14
CA LYS A 389 26.20 -20.25 28.22
C LYS A 389 25.54 -20.20 26.84
N VAL A 390 24.20 -20.13 26.78
CA VAL A 390 23.46 -20.05 25.52
C VAL A 390 23.76 -18.73 24.82
N MET A 391 23.75 -17.60 25.52
CA MET A 391 24.08 -16.30 24.92
C MET A 391 25.50 -16.25 24.34
N ASN A 392 26.48 -16.86 25.00
CA ASN A 392 27.84 -16.97 24.47
C ASN A 392 27.88 -17.85 23.21
N LYS A 393 27.21 -19.01 23.24
CA LYS A 393 27.12 -19.90 22.08
C LYS A 393 26.45 -19.21 20.89
N LEU A 394 25.38 -18.43 21.13
CA LEU A 394 24.74 -17.61 20.09
C LEU A 394 25.72 -16.61 19.48
N LYS A 395 26.50 -15.90 20.30
CA LYS A 395 27.54 -14.97 19.82
C LYS A 395 28.65 -15.65 19.04
N GLU A 396 29.10 -16.82 19.48
CA GLU A 396 30.08 -17.63 18.75
C GLU A 396 29.54 -18.05 17.38
N MET A 397 28.26 -18.42 17.29
CA MET A 397 27.60 -18.70 16.01
C MET A 397 27.60 -17.47 15.08
N ARG A 398 27.61 -16.24 15.60
CA ARG A 398 27.67 -14.99 14.80
C ARG A 398 29.07 -14.66 14.27
N ALA A 399 30.11 -15.37 14.65
CA ALA A 399 31.46 -15.08 14.19
C ALA A 399 31.73 -15.72 12.80
N LEU A 400 31.44 -15.00 11.72
CA LEU A 400 31.86 -15.41 10.36
C LEU A 400 33.31 -14.98 10.11
N GLU A 401 34.23 -15.93 9.90
CA GLU A 401 35.59 -15.70 9.38
C GLU A 401 36.33 -14.49 10.00
N GLY A 402 36.34 -14.37 11.33
CA GLY A 402 37.05 -13.29 12.04
C GLY A 402 36.38 -11.91 12.00
N ARG A 403 35.17 -11.77 11.42
CA ARG A 403 34.38 -10.54 11.38
C ARG A 403 33.14 -10.70 12.26
N GLY A 404 33.28 -10.52 13.57
CA GLY A 404 32.21 -10.83 14.55
C GLY A 404 30.90 -10.01 14.43
N ILE A 405 30.78 -9.08 13.48
CA ILE A 405 29.58 -8.28 13.26
C ILE A 405 28.85 -8.75 12.00
N ILE A 406 27.73 -9.44 12.18
CA ILE A 406 26.82 -9.81 11.09
C ILE A 406 25.71 -8.78 10.97
N THR A 407 25.58 -8.19 9.79
CA THR A 407 24.44 -7.35 9.42
C THR A 407 23.50 -8.07 8.47
N LEU A 408 22.28 -7.58 8.33
CA LEU A 408 21.34 -8.10 7.34
C LEU A 408 21.90 -8.06 5.91
N ASP A 409 22.77 -7.08 5.59
CA ASP A 409 23.42 -6.98 4.29
C ASP A 409 24.41 -8.12 4.01
N ASN A 410 24.94 -8.78 5.05
CA ASN A 410 25.80 -9.96 4.94
C ASN A 410 25.00 -11.25 4.73
N VAL A 411 23.76 -11.29 5.23
CA VAL A 411 22.90 -12.48 5.20
C VAL A 411 22.00 -12.53 3.97
N LEU A 412 21.56 -11.37 3.48
CA LEU A 412 20.69 -11.28 2.31
C LEU A 412 21.43 -11.57 1.00
N ASN A 413 20.85 -12.44 0.19
CA ASN A 413 21.25 -12.59 -1.20
C ASN A 413 20.76 -11.38 -2.02
N ARG A 414 21.66 -10.48 -2.41
CA ARG A 414 21.30 -9.30 -3.20
C ARG A 414 20.77 -9.66 -4.59
N ASP A 415 21.19 -10.78 -5.16
CA ASP A 415 20.73 -11.24 -6.47
C ASP A 415 19.29 -11.75 -6.41
N MET A 416 18.81 -12.18 -5.24
CA MET A 416 17.41 -12.54 -5.03
C MET A 416 16.47 -11.33 -4.95
N LEU A 417 17.00 -10.10 -4.90
CA LEU A 417 16.21 -8.87 -4.76
C LEU A 417 15.71 -8.28 -6.09
N ILE A 418 15.79 -9.04 -7.18
CA ILE A 418 15.38 -8.62 -8.54
C ILE A 418 14.09 -9.31 -8.98
N ALA A 419 13.41 -8.70 -9.97
CA ALA A 419 12.08 -9.16 -10.39
C ALA A 419 12.05 -10.61 -10.89
N SER A 420 13.09 -11.08 -11.61
CA SER A 420 13.16 -12.45 -12.12
C SER A 420 13.25 -13.51 -11.01
N LYS A 421 13.96 -13.23 -9.92
CA LYS A 421 14.02 -14.15 -8.77
C LYS A 421 12.70 -14.16 -7.99
N TYR A 422 12.07 -13.01 -7.83
CA TYR A 422 10.71 -12.93 -7.27
C TYR A 422 9.68 -13.68 -8.14
N ALA A 423 9.82 -13.64 -9.46
CA ALA A 423 8.97 -14.39 -10.38
C ALA A 423 9.08 -15.91 -10.15
N GLY A 424 10.31 -16.41 -9.96
CA GLY A 424 10.54 -17.80 -9.55
C GLY A 424 9.90 -18.15 -8.20
N ILE A 425 9.97 -17.25 -7.21
CA ILE A 425 9.35 -17.46 -5.90
C ILE A 425 7.83 -17.56 -6.01
N ILE A 426 7.17 -16.68 -6.76
CA ILE A 426 5.70 -16.74 -6.89
C ILE A 426 5.23 -17.97 -7.68
N LYS A 427 6.02 -18.46 -8.63
CA LYS A 427 5.76 -19.73 -9.32
C LYS A 427 5.82 -20.89 -8.34
N ASN A 428 6.94 -21.02 -7.64
CA ASN A 428 7.18 -22.14 -6.72
C ASN A 428 6.21 -22.16 -5.53
N LYS A 429 5.72 -20.99 -5.10
CA LYS A 429 4.75 -20.86 -4.00
C LYS A 429 3.28 -20.90 -4.46
N GLY A 430 2.98 -21.05 -5.75
CA GLY A 430 1.60 -21.01 -6.25
C GLY A 430 0.91 -19.63 -6.13
N LEU A 431 1.69 -18.55 -6.06
CA LEU A 431 1.17 -17.17 -5.91
C LEU A 431 0.95 -16.46 -7.25
N GLN A 432 1.38 -17.06 -8.36
CA GLN A 432 1.23 -16.48 -9.70
C GLN A 432 -0.25 -16.20 -10.03
N GLN A 433 -1.12 -17.21 -9.99
CA GLN A 433 -2.53 -17.03 -10.35
C GLN A 433 -3.27 -16.04 -9.42
N PRO A 434 -3.12 -16.11 -8.09
CA PRO A 434 -3.67 -15.08 -7.20
C PRO A 434 -3.22 -13.65 -7.55
N LEU A 435 -1.92 -13.46 -7.85
CA LEU A 435 -1.42 -12.14 -8.22
C LEU A 435 -2.01 -11.67 -9.55
N MET A 436 -2.11 -12.56 -10.53
CA MET A 436 -2.70 -12.28 -11.85
C MET A 436 -4.17 -11.88 -11.75
N ARG A 437 -4.94 -12.55 -10.89
CA ARG A 437 -6.35 -12.20 -10.62
C ARG A 437 -6.48 -10.82 -10.00
N LEU A 438 -5.63 -10.49 -9.03
CA LEU A 438 -5.62 -9.16 -8.42
C LEU A 438 -5.22 -8.07 -9.43
N ILE A 439 -4.22 -8.32 -10.28
CA ILE A 439 -3.86 -7.39 -11.35
C ILE A 439 -5.04 -7.14 -12.28
N ARG A 440 -5.74 -8.20 -12.71
CA ARG A 440 -6.93 -8.08 -13.55
C ARG A 440 -7.98 -7.17 -12.92
N ILE A 441 -8.26 -7.36 -11.63
CA ILE A 441 -9.24 -6.53 -10.90
C ILE A 441 -8.77 -5.08 -10.77
N GLU A 442 -7.48 -4.83 -10.53
CA GLU A 442 -6.97 -3.47 -10.44
C GLU A 442 -6.91 -2.77 -11.82
N ASP A 443 -6.58 -3.48 -12.90
CA ASP A 443 -6.70 -2.99 -14.28
C ASP A 443 -8.16 -2.63 -14.61
N GLU A 444 -9.08 -3.41 -14.06
CA GLU A 444 -10.50 -3.30 -14.29
C GLU A 444 -11.17 -2.19 -13.46
N MET A 445 -10.88 -2.12 -12.16
CA MET A 445 -11.58 -1.25 -11.20
C MET A 445 -10.73 -0.08 -10.70
N GLY A 446 -9.42 -0.06 -10.98
CA GLY A 446 -8.48 0.98 -10.54
C GLY A 446 -8.03 0.85 -9.07
N TYR A 447 -8.66 -0.04 -8.31
CA TYR A 447 -8.36 -0.33 -6.91
C TYR A 447 -8.73 -1.78 -6.55
N LEU A 448 -8.19 -2.26 -5.43
CA LEU A 448 -8.55 -3.56 -4.87
C LEU A 448 -9.47 -3.37 -3.66
N ASN A 449 -10.79 -3.54 -3.86
CA ASN A 449 -11.72 -3.68 -2.74
C ASN A 449 -11.78 -5.15 -2.32
N LYS A 450 -11.84 -5.40 -1.00
CA LYS A 450 -12.13 -6.73 -0.44
C LYS A 450 -11.22 -7.86 -1.00
N VAL A 451 -9.90 -7.64 -1.01
CA VAL A 451 -8.87 -8.62 -1.46
C VAL A 451 -9.13 -10.03 -0.92
N SER A 452 -9.52 -10.15 0.35
CA SER A 452 -9.83 -11.46 0.96
C SER A 452 -11.07 -12.15 0.37
N GLU A 453 -12.11 -11.41 -0.01
CA GLU A 453 -13.31 -12.00 -0.63
C GLU A 453 -12.97 -12.47 -2.04
N VAL A 454 -12.31 -11.61 -2.83
CA VAL A 454 -11.84 -11.93 -4.18
C VAL A 454 -10.98 -13.19 -4.23
N LEU A 455 -10.11 -13.39 -3.24
CA LEU A 455 -9.24 -14.56 -3.18
C LEU A 455 -9.97 -15.80 -2.64
N LYS A 456 -11.06 -15.65 -1.88
CA LYS A 456 -11.89 -16.78 -1.42
C LYS A 456 -12.71 -17.40 -2.54
N ASP A 457 -13.09 -16.59 -3.52
CA ASP A 457 -13.82 -17.05 -4.71
C ASP A 457 -12.92 -17.84 -5.69
N MET A 458 -11.63 -18.01 -5.37
CA MET A 458 -10.72 -18.84 -6.16
C MET A 458 -10.74 -20.28 -5.62
N GLU A 459 -11.45 -21.18 -6.31
CA GLU A 459 -11.58 -22.60 -5.93
C GLU A 459 -10.26 -23.40 -6.02
N GLU A 460 -9.24 -22.89 -6.72
CA GLU A 460 -8.03 -23.64 -7.12
C GLU A 460 -6.72 -23.10 -6.52
N THR A 461 -6.73 -22.46 -5.35
CA THR A 461 -5.47 -22.00 -4.75
C THR A 461 -4.80 -23.09 -3.91
N SER A 462 -3.53 -23.38 -4.19
CA SER A 462 -2.71 -24.35 -3.42
C SER A 462 -2.39 -23.90 -1.99
N LEU A 463 -2.65 -22.62 -1.65
CA LEU A 463 -2.43 -22.04 -0.34
C LEU A 463 -3.72 -21.43 0.20
N PRO A 464 -3.97 -21.48 1.52
CA PRO A 464 -5.05 -20.73 2.15
C PRO A 464 -4.96 -19.22 1.85
N VAL A 465 -6.11 -18.54 1.79
CA VAL A 465 -6.18 -17.09 1.46
C VAL A 465 -5.33 -16.25 2.41
N GLU A 466 -5.29 -16.59 3.69
CA GLU A 466 -4.49 -15.92 4.70
C GLU A 466 -2.98 -16.01 4.40
N GLU A 467 -2.52 -17.16 3.89
CA GLU A 467 -1.14 -17.39 3.47
C GLU A 467 -0.80 -16.56 2.23
N ILE A 468 -1.68 -16.57 1.22
CA ILE A 468 -1.52 -15.75 0.02
C ILE A 468 -1.35 -14.28 0.40
N ILE A 469 -2.26 -13.75 1.23
CA ILE A 469 -2.20 -12.35 1.67
C ILE A 469 -0.92 -12.07 2.48
N TYR A 470 -0.49 -13.01 3.32
CA TYR A 470 0.76 -12.88 4.08
C TYR A 470 1.96 -12.72 3.13
N TYR A 471 2.10 -13.59 2.14
CA TYR A 471 3.19 -13.51 1.17
C TYR A 471 3.10 -12.25 0.31
N LEU A 472 1.94 -11.92 -0.25
CA LEU A 472 1.77 -10.73 -1.09
C LEU A 472 2.08 -9.42 -0.34
N LYS A 473 1.70 -9.32 0.94
CA LYS A 473 2.08 -8.18 1.80
C LYS A 473 3.57 -8.18 2.11
N GLY A 474 4.13 -9.34 2.42
CA GLY A 474 5.54 -9.53 2.75
C GLY A 474 6.49 -9.24 1.59
N LEU A 475 6.13 -9.64 0.38
CA LEU A 475 6.87 -9.38 -0.86
C LEU A 475 6.71 -7.92 -1.37
N LYS A 476 5.94 -7.09 -0.66
CA LYS A 476 5.59 -5.70 -1.04
C LYS A 476 4.79 -5.59 -2.33
N PHE A 477 4.01 -6.61 -2.68
CA PHE A 477 3.09 -6.50 -3.79
C PHE A 477 1.85 -5.73 -3.38
N LEU A 478 1.31 -6.00 -2.20
CA LEU A 478 0.19 -5.23 -1.64
C LEU A 478 0.68 -4.00 -0.86
N ILE A 479 0.19 -2.83 -1.28
CA ILE A 479 0.47 -1.53 -0.66
C ILE A 479 -0.83 -0.81 -0.29
N LYS A 480 -0.74 0.05 0.73
CA LYS A 480 -1.83 0.94 1.12
C LYS A 480 -1.64 2.29 0.42
N LYS A 481 -2.60 2.71 -0.41
CA LYS A 481 -2.62 4.01 -1.08
C LYS A 481 -3.00 5.13 -0.08
N SER A 482 -2.76 6.39 -0.45
CA SER A 482 -2.95 7.57 0.40
C SER A 482 -4.40 7.74 0.91
N ASN A 483 -5.37 7.37 0.08
CA ASN A 483 -6.80 7.30 0.40
C ASN A 483 -7.20 6.08 1.25
N LYS A 484 -6.23 5.37 1.83
CA LYS A 484 -6.41 4.14 2.62
C LYS A 484 -6.91 2.91 1.83
N THR A 485 -7.03 2.97 0.50
CA THR A 485 -7.36 1.79 -0.30
C THR A 485 -6.15 0.87 -0.44
N ILE A 486 -6.40 -0.41 -0.75
CA ILE A 486 -5.35 -1.38 -1.05
C ILE A 486 -5.14 -1.38 -2.57
N GLY A 487 -3.89 -1.48 -3.01
CA GLY A 487 -3.54 -1.68 -4.42
C GLY A 487 -2.22 -2.41 -4.57
N LEU A 488 -1.83 -2.65 -5.81
CA LEU A 488 -0.56 -3.31 -6.13
C LEU A 488 0.55 -2.29 -6.34
N SER A 489 1.77 -2.67 -5.98
CA SER A 489 2.95 -1.87 -6.26
C SER A 489 3.40 -2.07 -7.71
N ASN A 490 4.06 -1.07 -8.31
CA ASN A 490 4.68 -1.22 -9.63
C ASN A 490 5.64 -2.42 -9.72
N PHE A 491 6.27 -2.77 -8.59
CA PHE A 491 7.12 -3.95 -8.51
C PHE A 491 6.32 -5.26 -8.66
N ALA A 492 5.07 -5.31 -8.17
CA ALA A 492 4.17 -6.44 -8.37
C ALA A 492 3.87 -6.68 -9.85
N TYR A 493 3.50 -5.63 -10.59
CA TYR A 493 3.27 -5.71 -12.05
C TYR A 493 4.52 -6.20 -12.79
N LYS A 494 5.70 -5.67 -12.43
CA LYS A 494 6.96 -6.10 -13.03
C LYS A 494 7.26 -7.57 -12.77
N VAL A 495 7.08 -8.04 -11.54
CA VAL A 495 7.30 -9.45 -11.18
C VAL A 495 6.31 -10.37 -11.89
N ALA A 496 5.02 -9.99 -11.89
CA ALA A 496 3.97 -10.76 -12.56
C ALA A 496 4.28 -10.90 -14.05
N TYR A 497 4.61 -9.80 -14.74
CA TYR A 497 4.98 -9.84 -16.15
C TYR A 497 6.18 -10.76 -16.40
N VAL A 498 7.25 -10.64 -15.63
CA VAL A 498 8.43 -11.51 -15.77
C VAL A 498 8.09 -13.00 -15.56
N ALA A 499 7.11 -13.31 -14.69
CA ALA A 499 6.67 -14.68 -14.47
C ALA A 499 5.96 -15.28 -15.70
N ILE A 500 5.22 -14.49 -16.47
CA ILE A 500 4.44 -14.97 -17.64
C ILE A 500 4.98 -14.48 -18.97
N ARG A 501 6.19 -13.91 -18.97
CA ARG A 501 6.73 -13.16 -20.11
C ARG A 501 6.75 -13.99 -21.40
N GLU A 502 7.21 -15.24 -21.31
CA GLU A 502 7.31 -16.13 -22.47
C GLU A 502 5.94 -16.41 -23.08
N ASP A 503 4.95 -16.73 -22.25
CA ASP A 503 3.58 -17.00 -22.69
C ASP A 503 2.93 -15.76 -23.33
N VAL A 504 3.04 -14.61 -22.66
CA VAL A 504 2.49 -13.33 -23.17
C VAL A 504 3.13 -12.94 -24.51
N LEU A 505 4.46 -13.04 -24.63
CA LEU A 505 5.15 -12.69 -25.87
C LEU A 505 4.79 -13.65 -27.00
N SER A 506 4.73 -14.96 -26.73
CA SER A 506 4.31 -15.97 -27.70
C SER A 506 2.90 -15.68 -28.22
N THR A 507 1.95 -15.41 -27.32
CA THR A 507 0.57 -15.05 -27.68
C THR A 507 0.52 -13.78 -28.52
N LEU A 508 1.18 -12.71 -28.09
CA LEU A 508 1.20 -11.44 -28.82
C LEU A 508 1.82 -11.58 -30.21
N GLU A 509 2.97 -12.25 -30.33
CA GLU A 509 3.59 -12.52 -31.63
C GLU A 509 2.67 -13.31 -32.55
N GLY A 510 1.96 -14.31 -32.02
CA GLY A 510 0.96 -15.08 -32.76
C GLY A 510 -0.17 -14.19 -33.30
N ILE A 511 -0.68 -13.27 -32.48
CA ILE A 511 -1.74 -12.34 -32.88
C ILE A 511 -1.23 -11.37 -33.96
N PHE A 512 -0.09 -10.71 -33.75
CA PHE A 512 0.45 -9.76 -34.73
C PHE A 512 0.82 -10.42 -36.06
N LYS A 513 1.24 -11.70 -36.06
CA LYS A 513 1.48 -12.46 -37.29
C LYS A 513 0.20 -12.80 -38.07
N ARG A 514 -0.94 -12.95 -37.39
CA ARG A 514 -2.23 -13.29 -38.02
C ARG A 514 -2.98 -12.06 -38.51
N HIS A 515 -2.98 -10.99 -37.72
CA HIS A 515 -3.81 -9.80 -37.96
C HIS A 515 -3.03 -8.63 -38.60
N ASN A 516 -1.70 -8.75 -38.73
CA ASN A 516 -0.75 -7.74 -39.22
C ASN A 516 -0.66 -6.45 -38.37
N TRP A 517 -1.72 -6.06 -37.69
CA TRP A 517 -1.79 -4.97 -36.72
C TRP A 517 -2.88 -5.27 -35.69
N VAL A 518 -2.83 -4.58 -34.55
CA VAL A 518 -3.77 -4.75 -33.43
C VAL A 518 -3.95 -3.40 -32.75
N ASP A 519 -5.19 -3.02 -32.45
CA ASP A 519 -5.47 -1.84 -31.63
C ASP A 519 -5.57 -2.14 -30.12
N ILE A 520 -5.52 -1.08 -29.34
CA ILE A 520 -5.54 -1.15 -27.88
C ILE A 520 -6.86 -1.72 -27.32
N PHE A 521 -7.98 -1.57 -28.04
CA PHE A 521 -9.29 -2.09 -27.63
C PHE A 521 -9.43 -3.57 -27.96
N GLU A 522 -8.89 -4.04 -29.08
CA GLU A 522 -8.71 -5.46 -29.38
C GLU A 522 -7.79 -6.13 -28.35
N LEU A 523 -6.71 -5.46 -27.96
CA LEU A 523 -5.81 -5.95 -26.91
C LEU A 523 -6.56 -6.13 -25.57
N MET A 524 -7.50 -5.25 -25.22
CA MET A 524 -8.34 -5.39 -24.02
C MET A 524 -9.35 -6.54 -24.10
N ARG A 525 -9.70 -7.01 -25.30
CA ARG A 525 -10.61 -8.16 -25.48
C ARG A 525 -9.95 -9.50 -25.18
N ILE A 526 -8.62 -9.56 -25.13
CA ILE A 526 -7.88 -10.78 -24.83
C ILE A 526 -7.99 -11.08 -23.34
N LYS A 527 -8.89 -12.00 -22.97
CA LYS A 527 -9.19 -12.35 -21.57
C LYS A 527 -8.14 -13.28 -20.92
N GLU A 528 -7.21 -13.84 -21.71
CA GLU A 528 -6.19 -14.77 -21.23
C GLU A 528 -5.27 -14.11 -20.19
N TYR A 529 -4.81 -12.89 -20.46
CA TYR A 529 -3.91 -12.14 -19.57
C TYR A 529 -4.52 -10.79 -19.16
N PRO A 530 -4.20 -10.26 -17.97
CA PRO A 530 -4.54 -8.90 -17.60
C PRO A 530 -3.98 -7.89 -18.60
N PHE A 531 -4.73 -6.83 -18.85
CA PHE A 531 -4.41 -5.84 -19.87
C PHE A 531 -3.05 -5.17 -19.63
N SER A 532 -2.68 -4.88 -18.39
CA SER A 532 -1.36 -4.33 -18.05
C SER A 532 -0.19 -5.26 -18.42
N MET A 533 -0.40 -6.58 -18.37
CA MET A 533 0.63 -7.56 -18.76
C MET A 533 0.79 -7.63 -20.27
N LEU A 534 -0.34 -7.56 -21.01
CA LEU A 534 -0.33 -7.46 -22.46
C LEU A 534 0.37 -6.18 -22.92
N LEU A 535 0.07 -5.04 -22.30
CA LEU A 535 0.75 -3.78 -22.59
C LEU A 535 2.26 -3.83 -22.29
N ALA A 536 2.68 -4.52 -21.23
CA ALA A 536 4.10 -4.73 -20.96
C ALA A 536 4.76 -5.57 -22.06
N GLY A 537 4.10 -6.62 -22.55
CA GLY A 537 4.56 -7.42 -23.67
C GLY A 537 4.64 -6.63 -24.98
N VAL A 538 3.62 -5.83 -25.30
CA VAL A 538 3.61 -4.95 -26.47
C VAL A 538 4.77 -3.96 -26.42
N ARG A 539 5.05 -3.35 -25.26
CA ARG A 539 6.22 -2.46 -25.10
C ARG A 539 7.53 -3.17 -25.38
N GLU A 540 7.69 -4.41 -24.93
CA GLU A 540 8.92 -5.18 -25.19
C GLU A 540 9.07 -5.57 -26.68
N LEU A 541 7.96 -5.91 -27.34
CA LEU A 541 7.94 -6.14 -28.79
C LEU A 541 8.26 -4.86 -29.58
N GLU A 542 7.80 -3.71 -29.10
CA GLU A 542 8.12 -2.39 -29.66
C GLU A 542 9.61 -2.07 -29.49
N GLU A 543 10.18 -2.26 -28.29
CA GLU A 543 11.59 -2.04 -27.98
C GLU A 543 12.52 -2.97 -28.78
N SER A 544 12.08 -4.20 -29.07
CA SER A 544 12.81 -5.15 -29.93
C SER A 544 12.59 -4.92 -31.43
N GLY A 545 11.80 -3.92 -31.83
CA GLY A 545 11.54 -3.57 -33.22
C GLY A 545 10.65 -4.57 -33.97
N LYS A 546 10.05 -5.54 -33.28
CA LYS A 546 9.15 -6.54 -33.90
C LYS A 546 7.82 -5.93 -34.32
N ILE A 547 7.36 -4.91 -33.59
CA ILE A 547 6.17 -4.12 -33.91
C ILE A 547 6.51 -2.63 -33.90
N LEU A 548 5.71 -1.83 -34.60
CA LEU A 548 5.85 -0.39 -34.71
C LEU A 548 4.58 0.28 -34.19
N PRO A 549 4.69 1.31 -33.33
CA PRO A 549 3.53 1.98 -32.77
C PRO A 549 2.88 2.88 -33.83
N VAL A 550 1.55 2.87 -33.85
CA VAL A 550 0.73 3.80 -34.65
C VAL A 550 0.17 4.85 -33.70
N ARG A 551 0.52 6.11 -33.95
CA ARG A 551 0.07 7.24 -33.13
C ARG A 551 -1.22 7.81 -33.72
N TYR A 552 -2.24 7.94 -32.90
CA TYR A 552 -3.50 8.54 -33.34
C TYR A 552 -3.29 10.02 -33.67
N PRO A 553 -3.70 10.52 -34.86
CA PRO A 553 -3.35 11.86 -35.34
C PRO A 553 -3.72 12.99 -34.38
N GLU A 554 -4.87 12.90 -33.71
CA GLU A 554 -5.40 14.00 -32.89
C GLU A 554 -4.83 14.07 -31.46
N SER A 555 -4.35 12.96 -30.91
CA SER A 555 -3.86 12.89 -29.51
C SER A 555 -2.39 12.52 -29.39
N HIS A 556 -1.76 12.08 -30.49
CA HIS A 556 -0.42 11.48 -30.53
C HIS A 556 -0.24 10.27 -29.60
N LEU A 557 -1.32 9.73 -29.03
CA LEU A 557 -1.29 8.53 -28.20
C LEU A 557 -1.07 7.29 -29.05
N ARG A 558 -0.36 6.31 -28.48
CA ARG A 558 -0.13 5.00 -29.10
C ARG A 558 -1.37 4.14 -28.86
N LEU A 559 -2.25 4.07 -29.85
CA LEU A 559 -3.53 3.35 -29.75
C LEU A 559 -3.57 2.08 -30.61
N ALA A 560 -2.59 1.86 -31.47
CA ALA A 560 -2.42 0.62 -32.20
C ALA A 560 -0.94 0.33 -32.46
N TRP A 561 -0.66 -0.90 -32.85
CA TRP A 561 0.66 -1.35 -33.26
C TRP A 561 0.53 -2.18 -34.53
N ARG A 562 1.49 -2.04 -35.44
CA ARG A 562 1.60 -2.88 -36.64
C ARG A 562 2.84 -3.73 -36.59
N HIS A 563 2.79 -4.91 -37.16
CA HIS A 563 3.94 -5.80 -37.25
C HIS A 563 4.97 -5.21 -38.23
N SER A 564 6.24 -5.19 -37.84
CA SER A 564 7.32 -4.52 -38.57
C SER A 564 7.55 -5.03 -40.01
N LYS A 565 7.28 -6.32 -40.24
CA LYS A 565 7.50 -6.98 -41.54
C LYS A 565 6.33 -6.88 -42.52
N PHE A 566 5.16 -6.44 -42.06
CA PHE A 566 3.99 -6.32 -42.92
C PHE A 566 3.76 -4.85 -43.24
N ASP A 567 3.58 -4.57 -44.53
CA ASP A 567 3.21 -3.23 -44.98
C ASP A 567 1.70 -3.09 -44.87
N VAL A 568 1.26 -2.24 -43.95
CA VAL A 568 -0.16 -1.94 -43.71
C VAL A 568 -0.31 -0.45 -43.84
N GLU A 569 -1.20 -0.02 -44.73
CA GLU A 569 -1.50 1.39 -44.95
C GLU A 569 -1.99 2.05 -43.66
N LEU A 570 -1.28 3.11 -43.25
CA LEU A 570 -1.59 3.83 -42.01
C LEU A 570 -2.98 4.47 -42.05
N ASP A 571 -3.43 4.93 -43.22
CA ASP A 571 -4.73 5.56 -43.39
C ASP A 571 -5.88 4.58 -43.12
N LYS A 572 -5.71 3.31 -43.52
CA LYS A 572 -6.66 2.24 -43.20
C LYS A 572 -6.75 2.01 -41.69
N ILE A 573 -5.61 1.93 -41.00
CA ILE A 573 -5.57 1.77 -39.54
C ILE A 573 -6.24 2.96 -38.85
N HIS A 574 -5.94 4.19 -39.28
CA HIS A 574 -6.54 5.39 -38.71
C HIS A 574 -8.05 5.45 -38.93
N HIS A 575 -8.54 5.02 -40.09
CA HIS A 575 -9.96 4.95 -40.39
C HIS A 575 -10.68 3.95 -39.47
N GLU A 576 -10.18 2.72 -39.37
CA GLU A 576 -10.76 1.67 -38.52
C GLU A 576 -10.72 2.05 -37.03
N LEU A 577 -9.59 2.59 -36.55
CA LEU A 577 -9.48 3.15 -35.19
C LEU A 577 -10.53 4.23 -34.93
N SER A 578 -10.75 5.13 -35.88
CA SER A 578 -11.72 6.23 -35.72
C SER A 578 -13.16 5.70 -35.61
N LEU A 579 -13.49 4.62 -36.30
CA LEU A 579 -14.79 3.94 -36.16
C LEU A 579 -14.95 3.34 -34.77
N VAL A 580 -13.96 2.60 -34.28
CA VAL A 580 -13.98 1.97 -32.94
C VAL A 580 -14.07 3.04 -31.84
N ILE A 581 -13.26 4.09 -31.93
CA ILE A 581 -13.27 5.20 -30.97
C ILE A 581 -14.64 5.91 -30.97
N SER A 582 -15.22 6.16 -32.13
CA SER A 582 -16.54 6.79 -32.24
C SER A 582 -17.64 5.91 -31.62
N GLN A 583 -17.55 4.59 -31.78
CA GLN A 583 -18.48 3.65 -31.13
C GLN A 583 -18.34 3.70 -29.59
N ILE A 584 -17.10 3.72 -29.08
CA ILE A 584 -16.83 3.82 -27.64
C ILE A 584 -17.29 5.16 -27.07
N GLU A 585 -17.02 6.27 -27.75
CA GLU A 585 -17.51 7.60 -27.40
C GLU A 585 -19.04 7.61 -27.28
N LYS A 586 -19.74 7.04 -28.26
CA LYS A 586 -21.21 6.91 -28.26
C LYS A 586 -21.69 6.12 -27.04
N GLU A 587 -21.03 5.03 -26.69
CA GLU A 587 -21.39 4.22 -25.53
C GLU A 587 -21.15 4.94 -24.20
N VAL A 588 -20.05 5.69 -24.07
CA VAL A 588 -19.83 6.56 -22.90
C VAL A 588 -20.93 7.62 -22.78
N LEU A 589 -21.30 8.27 -23.89
CA LEU A 589 -22.41 9.23 -23.90
C LEU A 589 -23.74 8.57 -23.56
N ASN A 590 -24.00 7.35 -24.03
CA ASN A 590 -25.19 6.57 -23.67
C ASN A 590 -25.23 6.25 -22.17
N VAL A 591 -24.09 5.91 -21.55
CA VAL A 591 -24.01 5.68 -20.10
C VAL A 591 -24.35 6.97 -19.35
N LEU A 592 -23.73 8.10 -19.73
CA LEU A 592 -23.99 9.39 -19.11
C LEU A 592 -25.42 9.90 -19.35
N LEU A 593 -26.03 9.56 -20.49
CA LEU A 593 -27.42 9.89 -20.81
C LEU A 593 -28.40 9.27 -19.82
N ASN A 594 -28.09 8.09 -19.27
CA ASN A 594 -28.97 7.36 -18.35
C ASN A 594 -28.98 7.90 -16.93
N VAL A 595 -28.05 8.81 -16.61
CA VAL A 595 -27.94 9.42 -15.29
C VAL A 595 -28.13 10.93 -15.40
N ALA A 596 -28.89 11.49 -14.45
CA ALA A 596 -29.13 12.93 -14.39
C ALA A 596 -28.09 13.69 -13.54
N HIS A 597 -27.17 12.97 -12.88
CA HIS A 597 -26.14 13.52 -12.01
C HIS A 597 -24.74 13.13 -12.50
N PRO A 598 -23.69 13.89 -12.12
CA PRO A 598 -22.31 13.53 -12.45
C PRO A 598 -21.91 12.19 -11.84
N ILE A 599 -21.21 11.35 -12.61
CA ILE A 599 -20.72 10.05 -12.15
C ILE A 599 -19.19 9.93 -12.29
N SER A 600 -18.57 9.10 -11.47
CA SER A 600 -17.13 8.87 -11.53
C SER A 600 -16.74 8.02 -12.74
N THR A 601 -15.47 8.11 -13.17
CA THR A 601 -14.90 7.23 -14.20
C THR A 601 -15.17 5.75 -13.89
N ILE A 602 -14.97 5.34 -12.64
CA ILE A 602 -15.17 3.95 -12.20
C ILE A 602 -16.60 3.49 -12.52
N LYS A 603 -17.60 4.34 -12.24
CA LYS A 603 -19.00 4.00 -12.51
C LYS A 603 -19.29 3.90 -14.01
N ILE A 604 -18.66 4.75 -14.83
CA ILE A 604 -18.76 4.65 -16.29
C ILE A 604 -18.22 3.29 -16.76
N VAL A 605 -17.04 2.88 -16.27
CA VAL A 605 -16.44 1.58 -16.64
C VAL A 605 -17.32 0.41 -16.20
N GLU A 606 -17.90 0.45 -15.00
CA GLU A 606 -18.85 -0.58 -14.53
C GLU A 606 -20.05 -0.73 -15.48
N GLU A 607 -20.66 0.38 -15.90
CA GLU A 607 -21.81 0.36 -16.82
C GLU A 607 -21.44 -0.03 -18.25
N MET A 608 -20.23 0.29 -18.71
CA MET A 608 -19.74 -0.19 -20.01
C MET A 608 -19.51 -1.70 -19.99
N ARG A 609 -19.01 -2.24 -18.88
CA ARG A 609 -18.82 -3.69 -18.71
C ARG A 609 -20.10 -4.49 -18.59
N SER A 610 -21.13 -3.94 -17.95
CA SER A 610 -22.44 -4.61 -17.89
C SER A 610 -23.04 -4.83 -19.30
N ARG A 611 -22.50 -4.13 -20.32
CA ARG A 611 -22.82 -4.25 -21.74
C ARG A 611 -21.77 -5.00 -22.57
N ASP A 612 -20.82 -5.69 -21.92
CA ASP A 612 -19.69 -6.40 -22.53
C ASP A 612 -18.80 -5.50 -23.43
N ILE A 613 -18.67 -4.22 -23.08
CA ILE A 613 -17.75 -3.29 -23.75
C ILE A 613 -16.47 -3.18 -22.93
N PRO A 614 -15.35 -3.81 -23.35
CA PRO A 614 -14.12 -3.78 -22.59
C PRO A 614 -13.45 -2.42 -22.70
N ILE A 615 -13.30 -1.75 -21.56
CA ILE A 615 -12.52 -0.52 -21.44
C ILE A 615 -11.79 -0.49 -20.09
N SER A 616 -10.55 -0.04 -20.10
CA SER A 616 -9.78 0.21 -18.88
C SER A 616 -9.98 1.65 -18.42
N ILE A 617 -9.91 1.86 -17.10
CA ILE A 617 -9.96 3.20 -16.49
C ILE A 617 -8.91 4.11 -17.10
N THR A 618 -7.68 3.61 -17.30
CA THR A 618 -6.57 4.39 -17.86
C THR A 618 -6.87 4.96 -19.23
N ILE A 619 -7.43 4.17 -20.15
CA ILE A 619 -7.75 4.65 -21.52
C ILE A 619 -8.98 5.55 -21.52
N LEU A 620 -9.95 5.26 -20.66
CA LEU A 620 -11.11 6.13 -20.51
C LEU A 620 -10.70 7.54 -20.00
N GLU A 621 -9.85 7.62 -18.97
CA GLU A 621 -9.39 8.88 -18.37
C GLU A 621 -8.37 9.64 -19.19
N GLN A 622 -7.42 8.95 -19.83
CA GLN A 622 -6.32 9.62 -20.54
C GLN A 622 -6.68 9.98 -21.99
N PHE A 623 -7.72 9.37 -22.55
CA PHE A 623 -8.06 9.56 -23.97
C PHE A 623 -9.53 9.87 -24.21
N VAL A 624 -10.44 8.93 -23.92
CA VAL A 624 -11.84 9.04 -24.37
C VAL A 624 -12.57 10.21 -23.70
N LEU A 625 -12.48 10.36 -22.38
CA LEU A 625 -13.14 11.45 -21.65
C LEU A 625 -12.53 12.84 -21.98
N PRO A 626 -11.19 13.03 -22.02
CA PRO A 626 -10.60 14.28 -22.49
C PRO A 626 -11.02 14.65 -23.91
N ARG A 627 -11.13 13.67 -24.81
CA ARG A 627 -11.57 13.88 -26.21
C ARG A 627 -13.02 14.35 -26.26
N LEU A 628 -13.94 13.66 -25.57
CA LEU A 628 -15.34 14.08 -25.44
C LEU A 628 -15.46 15.48 -24.82
N ARG A 629 -14.64 15.80 -23.82
CA ARG A 629 -14.58 17.14 -23.20
C ARG A 629 -14.06 18.20 -24.17
N SER A 630 -13.03 17.90 -24.95
CA SER A 630 -12.47 18.82 -25.96
C SER A 630 -13.48 19.15 -27.06
N LYS A 631 -14.30 18.17 -27.45
CA LYS A 631 -15.44 18.32 -28.35
C LYS A 631 -16.66 19.00 -27.69
N ARG A 632 -16.56 19.34 -26.39
CA ARG A 632 -17.61 19.92 -25.55
C ARG A 632 -18.86 19.06 -25.40
N HIS A 633 -18.76 17.74 -25.58
CA HIS A 633 -19.86 16.82 -25.31
C HIS A 633 -20.12 16.61 -23.81
N ILE A 634 -19.06 16.64 -22.99
CA ILE A 634 -19.13 16.38 -21.55
C ILE A 634 -18.33 17.42 -20.76
N GLU A 635 -18.64 17.53 -19.48
CA GLU A 635 -17.97 18.40 -18.51
C GLU A 635 -17.43 17.60 -17.32
N GLU A 636 -16.33 18.08 -16.75
CA GLU A 636 -15.72 17.54 -15.55
C GLU A 636 -16.01 18.48 -14.37
N THR A 637 -16.57 17.94 -13.30
CA THR A 637 -16.82 18.66 -12.04
C THR A 637 -15.53 18.83 -11.22
N SER A 638 -15.53 19.73 -10.23
CA SER A 638 -14.38 19.94 -9.33
C SER A 638 -13.95 18.71 -8.51
N LYS A 639 -14.78 17.65 -8.48
CA LYS A 639 -14.49 16.37 -7.81
C LYS A 639 -14.05 15.26 -8.77
N GLY A 640 -13.75 15.58 -10.03
CA GLY A 640 -13.33 14.58 -11.03
C GLY A 640 -14.47 13.64 -11.47
N MET A 641 -15.72 14.10 -11.40
CA MET A 641 -16.89 13.39 -11.92
C MET A 641 -17.31 13.98 -13.26
N TRP A 642 -17.86 13.14 -14.12
CA TRP A 642 -18.21 13.48 -15.49
C TRP A 642 -19.71 13.64 -15.65
N PHE A 643 -20.10 14.67 -16.38
CA PHE A 643 -21.48 15.04 -16.62
C PHE A 643 -21.69 15.32 -18.10
N TYR A 644 -22.85 14.91 -18.62
CA TYR A 644 -23.29 15.22 -19.98
C TYR A 644 -24.33 16.35 -19.91
N PRO A 645 -23.96 17.61 -20.22
CA PRO A 645 -24.82 18.79 -20.05
C PRO A 645 -26.12 18.73 -20.82
N TRP A 646 -27.18 19.30 -20.25
CA TRP A 646 -28.53 19.25 -20.82
C TRP A 646 -28.62 19.93 -22.19
N GLU A 647 -27.99 21.10 -22.32
CA GLU A 647 -27.89 21.86 -23.56
C GLU A 647 -27.24 21.02 -24.66
N GLN A 648 -26.18 20.29 -24.31
CA GLN A 648 -25.45 19.46 -25.24
C GLN A 648 -26.22 18.19 -25.62
N ARG A 649 -26.93 17.55 -24.68
CA ARG A 649 -27.85 16.44 -24.98
C ARG A 649 -28.92 16.84 -25.98
N ILE A 650 -29.51 18.02 -25.81
CA ILE A 650 -30.51 18.57 -26.73
C ILE A 650 -29.89 18.76 -28.11
N LEU A 651 -28.72 19.40 -28.19
CA LEU A 651 -28.02 19.62 -29.45
C LEU A 651 -27.68 18.31 -30.17
N ASP A 652 -27.16 17.31 -29.47
CA ASP A 652 -26.76 16.04 -30.08
C ASP A 652 -27.99 15.22 -30.54
N PHE A 653 -29.10 15.27 -29.80
CA PHE A 653 -30.37 14.68 -30.23
C PHE A 653 -30.92 15.34 -31.51
N LEU A 654 -30.98 16.68 -31.53
CA LEU A 654 -31.49 17.43 -32.69
C LEU A 654 -30.57 17.33 -33.91
N ARG A 655 -29.24 17.31 -33.71
CA ARG A 655 -28.25 17.08 -34.79
C ARG A 655 -28.38 15.70 -35.42
N SER A 656 -28.74 14.70 -34.62
CA SER A 656 -28.96 13.34 -35.13
C SER A 656 -30.23 13.22 -35.97
N ASN A 657 -31.13 14.21 -35.91
CA ASN A 657 -32.41 14.23 -36.62
C ASN A 657 -32.64 15.57 -37.33
N PRO A 658 -31.75 15.95 -38.28
CA PRO A 658 -31.75 17.28 -38.85
C PRO A 658 -32.93 17.57 -39.77
N GLU A 659 -33.80 16.64 -40.11
CA GLU A 659 -34.99 16.93 -40.94
C GLU A 659 -36.29 17.05 -40.13
N ARG A 660 -36.28 16.75 -38.83
CA ARG A 660 -37.50 16.64 -38.01
C ARG A 660 -37.64 17.77 -36.98
N LEU A 661 -38.89 18.17 -36.75
CA LEU A 661 -39.31 19.05 -35.66
C LEU A 661 -39.75 18.22 -34.46
N PHE A 662 -39.35 18.62 -33.25
CA PHE A 662 -39.66 17.90 -32.01
C PHE A 662 -40.38 18.80 -31.01
N ALA A 663 -41.44 18.27 -30.40
CA ALA A 663 -42.10 18.91 -29.27
C ALA A 663 -41.23 18.80 -28.01
N LYS A 664 -41.42 19.71 -27.04
CA LYS A 664 -40.67 19.68 -25.76
C LYS A 664 -40.72 18.30 -25.10
N ARG A 665 -41.90 17.66 -25.07
CA ARG A 665 -42.09 16.33 -24.49
C ARG A 665 -41.24 15.25 -25.18
N GLU A 666 -41.17 15.26 -26.51
CA GLU A 666 -40.35 14.30 -27.28
C GLU A 666 -38.86 14.50 -27.00
N ILE A 667 -38.42 15.76 -26.85
CA ILE A 667 -37.04 16.09 -26.47
C ILE A 667 -36.75 15.57 -25.06
N MET A 668 -37.65 15.80 -24.10
CA MET A 668 -37.50 15.36 -22.70
C MET A 668 -37.34 13.84 -22.58
N GLU A 669 -38.20 13.09 -23.26
CA GLU A 669 -38.17 11.63 -23.29
C GLU A 669 -36.84 11.15 -23.92
N SER A 670 -36.40 11.80 -25.00
CA SER A 670 -35.17 11.43 -25.71
C SER A 670 -33.88 11.73 -24.94
N ILE A 671 -33.82 12.85 -24.21
CA ILE A 671 -32.65 13.22 -23.39
C ILE A 671 -32.66 12.61 -21.98
N ARG A 672 -33.72 11.85 -21.65
CA ARG A 672 -33.97 11.21 -20.35
C ARG A 672 -33.96 12.19 -19.17
N LEU A 673 -34.58 13.35 -19.34
CA LEU A 673 -34.66 14.39 -18.30
C LEU A 673 -35.70 14.02 -17.23
N PRO A 674 -35.33 13.91 -15.93
CA PRO A 674 -36.30 13.65 -14.87
C PRO A 674 -37.30 14.78 -14.64
N ALA A 675 -38.49 14.43 -14.12
CA ALA A 675 -39.59 15.35 -13.80
C ALA A 675 -39.17 16.61 -13.02
N ILE A 676 -38.26 16.44 -12.07
CA ILE A 676 -37.78 17.47 -11.15
C ILE A 676 -37.00 18.59 -11.88
N TYR A 677 -36.47 18.31 -13.08
CA TYR A 677 -35.62 19.21 -13.85
C TYR A 677 -36.29 19.82 -15.08
N HIS A 678 -37.62 19.67 -15.24
CA HIS A 678 -38.33 20.22 -16.41
C HIS A 678 -38.11 21.72 -16.60
N ASN A 679 -38.03 22.50 -15.53
CA ASN A 679 -37.78 23.94 -15.59
C ASN A 679 -36.38 24.29 -16.18
N LEU A 680 -35.42 23.36 -16.13
CA LEU A 680 -34.10 23.55 -16.74
C LEU A 680 -34.17 23.42 -18.27
N LEU A 681 -35.12 22.65 -18.81
CA LEU A 681 -35.26 22.49 -20.26
C LEU A 681 -35.66 23.80 -20.93
N ASP A 682 -36.61 24.53 -20.34
CA ASP A 682 -37.05 25.82 -20.89
C ASP A 682 -35.89 26.82 -20.93
N LYS A 683 -35.10 26.87 -19.85
CA LYS A 683 -33.90 27.70 -19.79
C LYS A 683 -32.88 27.30 -20.86
N ALA A 684 -32.59 26.01 -20.99
CA ALA A 684 -31.63 25.48 -21.97
C ALA A 684 -32.09 25.73 -23.42
N LEU A 685 -33.35 25.48 -23.75
CA LEU A 685 -33.90 25.73 -25.09
C LEU A 685 -33.88 27.22 -25.44
N ASN A 686 -34.30 28.10 -24.53
CA ASN A 686 -34.25 29.55 -24.75
C ASN A 686 -32.81 30.06 -24.95
N GLU A 687 -31.86 29.50 -24.21
CA GLU A 687 -30.45 29.82 -24.37
C GLU A 687 -29.89 29.32 -25.72
N LEU A 688 -30.26 28.11 -26.16
CA LEU A 688 -29.84 27.58 -27.47
C LEU A 688 -30.47 28.33 -28.65
N VAL A 689 -31.71 28.80 -28.51
CA VAL A 689 -32.40 29.64 -29.50
C VAL A 689 -31.73 31.02 -29.55
N SER A 690 -31.45 31.65 -28.41
CA SER A 690 -30.77 32.96 -28.38
C SER A 690 -29.34 32.91 -28.92
N LYS A 691 -28.63 31.79 -28.73
CA LYS A 691 -27.33 31.50 -29.36
C LYS A 691 -27.41 31.08 -30.82
N ASN A 692 -28.61 31.03 -31.40
CA ASN A 692 -28.83 30.74 -32.81
C ASN A 692 -28.40 29.32 -33.24
N LEU A 693 -28.39 28.36 -32.30
CA LEU A 693 -28.02 26.96 -32.55
C LEU A 693 -29.23 26.08 -32.81
N VAL A 694 -30.36 26.41 -32.19
CA VAL A 694 -31.66 25.76 -32.33
C VAL A 694 -32.64 26.78 -32.91
N GLU A 695 -33.53 26.34 -33.79
CA GLU A 695 -34.66 27.14 -34.27
C GLU A 695 -35.96 26.67 -33.62
N SER A 696 -36.87 27.62 -33.39
CA SER A 696 -38.20 27.35 -32.85
C SER A 696 -39.23 27.72 -33.91
N VAL A 697 -40.13 26.77 -34.21
CA VAL A 697 -41.26 26.93 -35.12
C VAL A 697 -42.52 26.61 -34.32
N GLY A 698 -43.23 27.65 -33.87
CA GLY A 698 -44.32 27.50 -32.90
C GLY A 698 -43.82 26.88 -31.59
N GLU A 699 -44.43 25.77 -31.16
CA GLU A 699 -44.02 25.02 -29.95
C GLU A 699 -42.96 23.93 -30.20
N TYR A 700 -42.47 23.81 -31.44
CA TYR A 700 -41.51 22.79 -31.84
C TYR A 700 -40.11 23.35 -32.01
N PHE A 701 -39.11 22.47 -31.84
CA PHE A 701 -37.70 22.81 -31.90
C PHE A 701 -36.96 21.89 -32.88
N ALA A 702 -36.00 22.45 -33.60
CA ALA A 702 -35.08 21.70 -34.46
C ALA A 702 -33.68 22.31 -34.45
N ILE A 703 -32.67 21.54 -34.86
CA ILE A 703 -31.32 22.10 -35.04
C ILE A 703 -31.36 23.13 -36.18
N ARG A 704 -30.75 24.31 -36.00
CA ARG A 704 -30.75 25.30 -37.08
C ARG A 704 -30.07 24.75 -38.33
N SER A 705 -30.75 24.78 -39.47
CA SER A 705 -30.18 24.42 -40.77
C SER A 705 -29.96 25.66 -41.63
N ARG A 706 -28.93 25.63 -42.48
CA ARG A 706 -28.75 26.63 -43.55
C ARG A 706 -29.23 26.12 -44.90
N ASP A 707 -29.63 24.84 -44.98
CA ASP A 707 -30.15 24.23 -46.19
C ASP A 707 -31.64 24.59 -46.37
N PRO A 708 -32.00 25.35 -47.43
CA PRO A 708 -33.37 25.76 -47.70
C PRO A 708 -34.34 24.58 -47.89
N GLU A 709 -33.86 23.44 -48.40
CA GLU A 709 -34.69 22.25 -48.61
C GLU A 709 -35.08 21.59 -47.29
N VAL A 710 -34.15 21.51 -46.34
CA VAL A 710 -34.42 21.02 -44.98
C VAL A 710 -35.41 21.93 -44.27
N MET A 711 -35.24 23.25 -44.40
CA MET A 711 -36.17 24.22 -43.81
C MET A 711 -37.57 24.13 -44.45
N ARG A 712 -37.65 23.99 -45.78
CA ARG A 712 -38.90 23.81 -46.52
C ARG A 712 -39.63 22.54 -46.08
N LYS A 713 -38.97 21.38 -46.03
CA LYS A 713 -39.55 20.10 -45.58
C LYS A 713 -40.10 20.18 -44.15
N ARG A 714 -39.34 20.76 -43.21
CA ARG A 714 -39.78 20.94 -41.82
C ARG A 714 -41.03 21.80 -41.73
N MET A 715 -41.06 22.89 -42.49
CA MET A 715 -42.14 23.85 -42.48
C MET A 715 -43.40 23.32 -43.18
N GLU A 716 -43.24 22.57 -44.28
CA GLU A 716 -44.33 21.81 -44.92
C GLU A 716 -44.96 20.84 -43.92
N HIS A 717 -44.15 20.07 -43.19
CA HIS A 717 -44.64 19.12 -42.19
C HIS A 717 -45.37 19.81 -41.02
N PHE A 718 -44.85 20.95 -40.55
CA PHE A 718 -45.50 21.75 -39.50
C PHE A 718 -46.87 22.28 -39.96
N ILE A 719 -46.91 22.92 -41.14
CA ILE A 719 -48.15 23.50 -41.69
C ILE A 719 -49.16 22.40 -41.98
N GLU A 720 -48.73 21.24 -42.46
CA GLU A 720 -49.59 20.08 -42.70
C GLU A 720 -50.25 19.57 -41.41
N ARG A 721 -49.51 19.54 -40.30
CA ARG A 721 -50.05 19.15 -38.99
C ARG A 721 -51.04 20.18 -38.45
N GLU A 722 -50.71 21.47 -38.53
CA GLU A 722 -51.62 22.54 -38.13
C GLU A 722 -52.87 22.59 -39.00
N ALA A 723 -52.75 22.28 -40.30
CA ALA A 723 -53.89 22.17 -41.21
C ALA A 723 -54.86 21.07 -40.77
N ILE A 724 -54.37 19.91 -40.33
CA ILE A 724 -55.22 18.85 -39.75
C ILE A 724 -55.94 19.37 -38.50
N CYS A 725 -55.22 20.02 -37.59
CA CYS A 725 -55.79 20.56 -36.35
C CYS A 725 -56.86 21.63 -36.62
N THR A 726 -56.60 22.57 -37.54
CA THR A 726 -57.53 23.60 -37.98
C THR A 726 -58.76 22.99 -38.65
N LEU A 727 -58.58 22.00 -39.53
CA LEU A 727 -59.67 21.27 -40.18
C LEU A 727 -60.61 20.67 -39.13
N PHE A 728 -60.05 19.90 -38.19
CA PHE A 728 -60.86 19.26 -37.15
C PHE A 728 -61.50 20.28 -36.22
N LYS A 729 -60.84 21.39 -35.91
CA LYS A 729 -61.41 22.47 -35.10
C LYS A 729 -62.63 23.10 -35.79
N ILE A 730 -62.49 23.48 -37.06
CA ILE A 730 -63.58 24.09 -37.85
C ILE A 730 -64.76 23.12 -37.95
N LEU A 731 -64.49 21.87 -38.32
CA LEU A 731 -65.54 20.87 -38.50
C LEU A 731 -66.15 20.41 -37.16
N LYS A 732 -65.42 20.41 -36.04
CA LYS A 732 -65.99 20.13 -34.71
C LYS A 732 -66.98 21.22 -34.28
N THR A 733 -66.74 22.47 -34.68
CA THR A 733 -67.66 23.59 -34.41
C THR A 733 -68.87 23.60 -35.34
N CYS A 734 -68.70 23.25 -36.62
CA CYS A 734 -69.76 23.38 -37.63
C CYS A 734 -70.47 22.05 -37.99
N ARG A 735 -69.96 20.90 -37.54
CA ARG A 735 -70.38 19.50 -37.84
C ARG A 735 -70.34 19.08 -39.31
N ARG A 736 -70.60 20.00 -40.25
CA ARG A 736 -70.50 19.82 -41.70
C ARG A 736 -70.22 21.17 -42.36
N MET A 737 -69.45 21.18 -43.45
CA MET A 737 -69.16 22.40 -44.20
C MET A 737 -68.93 22.06 -45.67
N ASP A 738 -69.34 22.94 -46.58
CA ASP A 738 -68.99 22.78 -47.99
C ASP A 738 -67.46 22.88 -48.15
N LYS A 739 -66.92 22.04 -49.05
CA LYS A 739 -65.49 21.84 -49.24
C LYS A 739 -64.78 23.16 -49.60
N LEU A 740 -65.37 23.97 -50.48
CA LEU A 740 -64.80 25.26 -50.90
C LEU A 740 -64.72 26.26 -49.73
N THR A 741 -65.75 26.36 -48.90
CA THR A 741 -65.73 27.22 -47.71
C THR A 741 -64.78 26.68 -46.63
N LEU A 742 -64.69 25.36 -46.46
CA LEU A 742 -63.73 24.73 -45.56
C LEU A 742 -62.29 25.03 -46.00
N GLU A 743 -61.98 24.81 -47.28
CA GLU A 743 -60.68 25.14 -47.87
C GLU A 743 -60.36 26.63 -47.72
N ALA A 744 -61.32 27.52 -48.01
CA ALA A 744 -61.13 28.96 -47.88
C ALA A 744 -60.85 29.39 -46.42
N LYS A 745 -61.57 28.81 -45.45
CA LYS A 745 -61.34 29.07 -44.02
C LYS A 745 -60.00 28.51 -43.54
N MET A 746 -59.66 27.28 -43.92
CA MET A 746 -58.36 26.68 -43.62
C MET A 746 -57.23 27.50 -44.22
N ARG A 747 -57.34 27.91 -45.50
CA ARG A 747 -56.36 28.78 -46.16
C ARG A 747 -56.21 30.10 -45.42
N CYS A 748 -57.31 30.73 -44.99
CA CYS A 748 -57.27 31.98 -44.24
C CYS A 748 -56.52 31.82 -42.90
N GLU A 749 -56.87 30.82 -42.11
CA GLU A 749 -56.22 30.57 -40.81
C GLU A 749 -54.75 30.17 -40.96
N LEU A 750 -54.43 29.28 -41.91
CA LEU A 750 -53.06 28.81 -42.14
C LEU A 750 -52.17 29.89 -42.76
N THR A 751 -52.71 30.74 -43.64
CA THR A 751 -51.96 31.89 -44.19
C THR A 751 -51.65 32.90 -43.09
N LEU A 752 -52.57 33.11 -42.14
CA LEU A 752 -52.34 33.98 -40.98
C LEU A 752 -51.30 33.38 -40.03
N LEU A 753 -51.35 32.06 -39.78
CA LEU A 753 -50.33 31.32 -39.05
C LEU A 753 -48.95 31.45 -39.73
N MET A 754 -48.86 31.21 -41.04
CA MET A 754 -47.63 31.32 -41.82
C MET A 754 -47.02 32.71 -41.78
N ARG A 755 -47.87 33.75 -41.83
CA ARG A 755 -47.44 35.14 -41.69
C ARG A 755 -46.86 35.42 -40.31
N ASN A 756 -47.48 34.88 -39.26
CA ASN A 756 -47.03 35.07 -37.88
C ASN A 756 -45.70 34.35 -37.58
N ILE A 757 -45.44 33.20 -38.20
CA ILE A 757 -44.17 32.45 -38.06
C ILE A 757 -43.12 32.86 -39.11
N GLY A 758 -43.44 33.80 -40.01
CA GLY A 758 -42.51 34.33 -41.02
C GLY A 758 -42.18 33.37 -42.17
N CYS A 759 -43.06 32.42 -42.49
CA CYS A 759 -42.83 31.44 -43.56
C CYS A 759 -43.32 31.94 -44.93
N THR A 760 -42.45 31.94 -45.94
CA THR A 760 -42.79 32.20 -47.36
C THR A 760 -42.47 31.03 -48.29
N LEU A 761 -41.88 29.95 -47.77
CA LEU A 761 -41.28 28.86 -48.55
C LEU A 761 -42.27 27.76 -48.95
N VAL A 762 -43.51 27.81 -48.47
CA VAL A 762 -44.47 26.72 -48.58
C VAL A 762 -45.76 27.18 -49.26
N ASN A 763 -46.30 26.36 -50.17
CA ASN A 763 -47.58 26.67 -50.83
C ASN A 763 -48.75 26.04 -50.06
N VAL A 764 -49.54 26.87 -49.37
CA VAL A 764 -50.69 26.47 -48.55
C VAL A 764 -51.73 25.67 -49.34
N ASN A 765 -51.95 26.04 -50.61
CA ASN A 765 -52.99 25.39 -51.44
C ASN A 765 -52.68 23.89 -51.60
N ASN A 766 -51.42 23.58 -51.89
CA ASN A 766 -50.95 22.20 -52.06
C ASN A 766 -50.98 21.38 -50.75
N ILE A 767 -51.06 22.03 -49.58
CA ILE A 767 -51.14 21.36 -48.29
C ILE A 767 -52.58 21.13 -47.88
N VAL A 768 -53.45 22.14 -47.99
CA VAL A 768 -54.88 22.03 -47.64
C VAL A 768 -55.53 20.92 -48.46
N ASP A 769 -55.32 20.92 -49.77
CA ASP A 769 -55.89 19.92 -50.68
C ASP A 769 -55.35 18.51 -50.34
N ARG A 770 -54.04 18.40 -50.05
CA ARG A 770 -53.39 17.14 -49.68
C ARG A 770 -53.90 16.59 -48.35
N VAL A 771 -54.12 17.44 -47.34
CA VAL A 771 -54.62 17.04 -46.02
C VAL A 771 -56.05 16.55 -46.09
N ILE A 772 -56.92 17.25 -46.83
CA ILE A 772 -58.32 16.84 -47.02
C ILE A 772 -58.38 15.50 -47.74
N THR A 773 -57.66 15.36 -48.86
CA THR A 773 -57.59 14.10 -49.62
C THR A 773 -57.06 12.96 -48.76
N ARG A 774 -55.94 13.16 -48.06
CA ARG A 774 -55.35 12.13 -47.19
C ARG A 774 -56.31 11.70 -46.08
N LEU A 775 -56.93 12.64 -45.37
CA LEU A 775 -57.85 12.31 -44.27
C LEU A 775 -59.14 11.66 -44.77
N SER A 776 -59.57 11.95 -46.00
CA SER A 776 -60.68 11.26 -46.66
C SER A 776 -60.29 9.82 -47.02
N GLU A 777 -59.09 9.60 -47.56
CA GLU A 777 -58.55 8.27 -47.88
C GLU A 777 -58.33 7.42 -46.61
N GLU A 778 -57.92 8.05 -45.50
CA GLU A 778 -57.79 7.42 -44.18
C GLU A 778 -59.15 7.12 -43.51
N GLY A 779 -60.28 7.47 -44.15
CA GLY A 779 -61.63 7.24 -43.63
C GLY A 779 -61.98 8.09 -42.40
N ARG A 780 -61.25 9.20 -42.17
CA ARG A 780 -61.50 10.13 -41.06
C ARG A 780 -62.45 11.27 -41.44
N LEU A 781 -62.63 11.48 -42.74
CA LEU A 781 -63.57 12.44 -43.31
C LEU A 781 -64.42 11.73 -44.37
N GLU A 782 -65.68 12.11 -44.46
CA GLU A 782 -66.57 11.70 -45.53
C GLU A 782 -66.93 12.93 -46.37
N ILE A 783 -66.87 12.83 -47.70
CA ILE A 783 -67.20 13.93 -48.61
C ILE A 783 -68.39 13.50 -49.48
N ILE A 784 -69.57 14.07 -49.24
CA ILE A 784 -70.80 13.76 -49.99
C ILE A 784 -71.32 15.06 -50.60
N ASN A 785 -71.49 15.11 -51.92
CA ASN A 785 -71.99 16.29 -52.65
C ASN A 785 -71.28 17.59 -52.27
N ASP A 786 -69.93 17.55 -52.25
CA ASP A 786 -69.06 18.66 -51.84
C ASP A 786 -69.24 19.16 -50.40
N ILE A 787 -69.91 18.39 -49.53
CA ILE A 787 -69.99 18.66 -48.08
C ILE A 787 -69.07 17.68 -47.35
N VAL A 788 -68.18 18.23 -46.51
CA VAL A 788 -67.20 17.48 -45.71
C VAL A 788 -67.76 17.23 -44.30
N TYR A 789 -67.73 15.97 -43.88
CA TYR A 789 -68.15 15.48 -42.57
C TYR A 789 -66.95 14.92 -41.81
N ILE A 790 -66.93 15.11 -40.48
CA ILE A 790 -66.07 14.30 -39.60
C ILE A 790 -66.83 13.01 -39.28
N LEU A 791 -66.16 11.87 -39.45
CA LEU A 791 -66.65 10.56 -39.02
C LEU A 791 -66.36 10.29 -37.55
#